data_AF-A0A955WRP2-F1
#
_entry.id   AF-A0A955WRP2-F1
#
_cell.length_a   1.000
_cell.length_b   1.000
_cell.length_c   1.000
_cell.angle_alpha   90.00
_cell.angle_beta   90.00
_cell.angle_gamma   90.00
#
_symmetry.space_group_name_H-M   'P 1'
#
loop_
_entity.id
_entity.type
_entity.pdbx_description
1 polymer ?
#
loop_
_entity_poly.entity_id
_entity_poly.type
_entity_poly.pdbx_seq_one_letter_code
_entity_poly.pdbx_strand_id
1 'polypeptide(L)'
;GGGGGGGDQGVAQCLDGARRCASDGTLEACAQALNSPSSDTCVHRQRALTALAEALAPARAGAIDAQAAALAQRLLQQWLTVHGVLARDVDRAAQIDLLLNDGRPGGTDLSLRQALLASLTGWDLLLHPRVAHGLTQLDAAALAAPDYRAALFPGGVAGLDPDAPTLTQPQAVGLPVALLDLWTTQLGAFVRLVREAQAGLNRFDAVEDLYGQLGRRGALVLALAWGLRARAGDVPWADQWDLAQQAVGAATAQAQAAIADLRAGRNALGIEDIDLPIYRVGDQAADGARFSALSDSLIGRPGDARPIVPSLIERARARLAEARDAFVGARDRDLDVEQLRLARERRLMEINRLYGEQIIGLCLNPDWVAFDILEQWDTIDPDTCFLDTELEPSCVPTAENAAAAVDSAGVAYDICLVAGLRDALGGGVATGSATADDVVTRVGPALGADRAHSAFTRLQVTAVAPGEGPDEVLVTFTHDGAQYTVNRPDLAALNLELPPDLPPETLPDIWRLCGHRREVALARRPERDPATCERADQCTAGAACFRGACRHDLAVDPARRPECYRGVMGEVALAVEAANTEIEVARAELDEFSQAFDIAVQGCLIQQDGFERAEELTRQHNIVMGALGGAKLAAQLTLFGLEAAGDALSITDGSSINLGALAATATVAPKAAIASLELAMEIADREYEAAREIIENATAIKLCFNDAQTHLIGARAAALRIQQATLQATRQIVEFNNLKVTLSGLLLEGHLSLEAERARVLHPLDTDYWIDEAFDAWFRVLRQARRATYLALLAVEYEFQLSLDSRDDVLRAEHPNQLEAVLDSLRGRVATGTVNGAAPTTLVEVVSLREHLLRLADRSALPPGWRRLDPAARFGRWLADPAFAVYDPVDGTWLGQEVPFSVMPQAGSAAEGLGISLLTGTDCAERLWSLNASVVGPAVEGDASTFTRVVVRHRNTFHSQHCTQRGTLQTAATRPSRNLFLDPVAYDPVEQPPGGVGEDTGFTSARVQARIGVTRAELEDEAFAQGASEELAGRGLYGDYRLFIPATSLGDGGLDLLRVEDILLRLDYVSVARAR
;
A
#
# COMPACT_ATOMS: atom_id res chain seq x y z
N GLY A 1 -21.81 18.96 21.64
CA GLY A 1 -22.31 19.56 22.89
C GLY A 1 -21.90 18.69 24.06
N GLY A 2 -21.45 19.31 25.17
CA GLY A 2 -21.34 18.73 26.52
C GLY A 2 -20.12 17.86 26.83
N GLY A 3 -19.11 18.40 27.54
CA GLY A 3 -17.99 17.62 28.10
C GLY A 3 -16.78 18.44 28.58
N GLY A 4 -17.00 19.48 29.39
CA GLY A 4 -15.90 20.27 30.00
C GLY A 4 -15.53 19.71 31.38
N GLY A 5 -14.29 19.26 31.56
CA GLY A 5 -13.76 18.88 32.88
C GLY A 5 -12.43 18.13 32.92
N GLY A 6 -12.00 17.47 31.83
CA GLY A 6 -10.78 16.64 31.80
C GLY A 6 -9.54 17.25 31.13
N GLY A 7 -9.65 18.45 30.55
CA GLY A 7 -8.61 19.00 29.65
C GLY A 7 -7.28 19.36 30.32
N ASP A 8 -7.31 19.93 31.54
CA ASP A 8 -6.09 20.51 32.15
C ASP A 8 -5.13 19.46 32.73
N GLN A 9 -5.62 18.31 33.20
CA GLN A 9 -4.76 17.22 33.69
C GLN A 9 -4.05 16.48 32.56
N GLY A 10 -4.71 16.30 31.40
CA GLY A 10 -4.11 15.69 30.21
C GLY A 10 -2.96 16.51 29.64
N VAL A 11 -3.08 17.84 29.62
CA VAL A 11 -2.02 18.75 29.14
C VAL A 11 -0.78 18.72 30.04
N ALA A 12 -0.96 18.66 31.37
CA ALA A 12 0.15 18.59 32.32
C ALA A 12 0.94 17.26 32.22
N GLN A 13 0.24 16.12 32.09
CA GLN A 13 0.88 14.82 31.86
C GLN A 13 1.60 14.74 30.50
N CYS A 14 1.05 15.37 29.45
CA CYS A 14 1.69 15.44 28.13
C CYS A 14 3.02 16.22 28.17
N LEU A 15 3.06 17.34 28.88
CA LEU A 15 4.28 18.15 29.03
C LEU A 15 5.36 17.42 29.85
N ASP A 16 4.98 16.62 30.84
CA ASP A 16 5.92 15.82 31.65
C ASP A 16 6.52 14.62 30.90
N GLY A 17 5.77 14.01 29.97
CA GLY A 17 6.29 12.97 29.08
C GLY A 17 7.28 13.52 28.04
N ALA A 18 6.96 14.66 27.42
CA ALA A 18 7.84 15.34 26.49
C ALA A 18 9.14 15.82 27.16
N ARG A 19 9.05 16.30 28.41
CA ARG A 19 10.23 16.68 29.21
C ARG A 19 11.14 15.50 29.54
N ARG A 20 10.58 14.30 29.80
CA ARG A 20 11.35 13.07 30.02
C ARG A 20 12.08 12.60 28.75
N CYS A 21 11.42 12.62 27.59
CA CYS A 21 12.07 12.34 26.30
C CYS A 21 13.21 13.36 26.02
N ALA A 22 13.01 14.64 26.34
CA ALA A 22 14.04 15.67 26.20
C ALA A 22 15.18 15.59 27.25
N SER A 23 14.95 14.96 28.41
CA SER A 23 15.97 14.84 29.47
C SER A 23 16.87 13.62 29.31
N ASP A 24 16.34 12.53 28.75
CA ASP A 24 17.02 11.23 28.77
C ASP A 24 17.89 10.99 27.52
N GLY A 25 17.73 11.81 26.47
CA GLY A 25 18.67 11.92 25.35
C GLY A 25 18.80 10.69 24.43
N THR A 26 18.02 9.63 24.65
CA THR A 26 18.05 8.41 23.83
C THR A 26 16.81 8.30 22.95
N LEU A 27 17.03 8.02 21.65
CA LEU A 27 15.98 7.75 20.67
C LEU A 27 15.05 6.60 21.09
N GLU A 28 15.57 5.64 21.86
CA GLU A 28 14.85 4.46 22.38
C GLU A 28 13.81 4.82 23.44
N ALA A 29 14.11 5.77 24.35
CA ALA A 29 13.16 6.26 25.35
C ALA A 29 12.00 7.03 24.70
N CYS A 30 12.30 7.78 23.63
CA CYS A 30 11.26 8.44 22.85
C CYS A 30 10.42 7.43 22.04
N ALA A 31 11.02 6.35 21.49
CA ALA A 31 10.30 5.27 20.82
C ALA A 31 9.35 4.48 21.75
N GLN A 32 9.76 4.17 22.98
CA GLN A 32 8.91 3.51 23.98
C GLN A 32 7.75 4.42 24.44
N ALA A 33 8.01 5.72 24.60
CA ALA A 33 6.96 6.70 24.91
C ALA A 33 5.98 6.91 23.74
N LEU A 34 6.41 6.68 22.49
CA LEU A 34 5.58 6.77 21.28
C LEU A 34 4.56 5.63 21.17
N ASN A 35 4.82 4.46 21.77
CA ASN A 35 3.96 3.27 21.71
C ASN A 35 2.87 3.20 22.82
N SER A 36 2.69 4.24 23.64
CA SER A 36 1.66 4.25 24.71
C SER A 36 0.26 4.65 24.18
N PRO A 37 -0.79 3.82 24.40
CA PRO A 37 -2.07 3.87 23.68
C PRO A 37 -3.14 4.87 24.19
N SER A 38 -2.79 5.95 24.93
CA SER A 38 -3.78 6.64 25.79
C SER A 38 -4.15 8.12 25.53
N SER A 39 -4.08 8.68 24.30
CA SER A 39 -4.89 9.89 23.94
C SER A 39 -4.83 10.31 22.47
N ASP A 40 -5.95 10.16 21.75
CA ASP A 40 -6.02 10.20 20.29
C ASP A 40 -5.97 11.56 19.56
N THR A 41 -5.78 12.72 20.22
CA THR A 41 -5.84 14.01 19.46
C THR A 41 -4.84 15.10 19.84
N CYS A 42 -4.41 15.23 21.09
CA CYS A 42 -3.40 16.24 21.48
C CYS A 42 -1.96 15.77 21.26
N VAL A 43 -1.76 14.45 21.21
CA VAL A 43 -0.47 13.78 21.36
C VAL A 43 0.43 13.88 20.12
N HIS A 44 -0.12 13.95 18.92
CA HIS A 44 0.70 13.82 17.71
C HIS A 44 1.48 15.10 17.33
N ARG A 45 0.91 16.30 17.53
CA ARG A 45 1.55 17.56 17.08
C ARG A 45 2.73 17.97 17.95
N GLN A 46 2.57 17.98 19.27
CA GLN A 46 3.67 18.32 20.19
C GLN A 46 4.76 17.24 20.17
N ARG A 47 4.40 15.94 20.04
CA ARG A 47 5.39 14.87 19.92
C ARG A 47 6.17 14.95 18.61
N ALA A 48 5.52 15.20 17.47
CA ALA A 48 6.23 15.37 16.20
C ALA A 48 7.18 16.59 16.23
N LEU A 49 6.74 17.71 16.82
CA LEU A 49 7.57 18.91 16.98
C LEU A 49 8.76 18.68 17.92
N THR A 50 8.54 17.94 19.01
CA THR A 50 9.59 17.60 19.98
C THR A 50 10.57 16.61 19.36
N ALA A 51 10.09 15.52 18.75
CA ALA A 51 10.90 14.55 18.04
C ALA A 51 11.72 15.19 16.92
N LEU A 52 11.14 16.12 16.16
CA LEU A 52 11.86 16.90 15.16
C LEU A 52 12.91 17.83 15.79
N ALA A 53 12.58 18.49 16.90
CA ALA A 53 13.50 19.38 17.59
C ALA A 53 14.71 18.64 18.18
N GLU A 54 14.48 17.43 18.70
CA GLU A 54 15.49 16.50 19.22
C GLU A 54 16.30 15.89 18.08
N ALA A 55 15.66 15.38 17.01
CA ALA A 55 16.37 14.81 15.87
C ALA A 55 17.28 15.84 15.15
N LEU A 56 16.91 17.13 15.21
CA LEU A 56 17.74 18.22 14.71
C LEU A 56 18.72 18.79 15.74
N ALA A 57 18.65 18.41 17.02
CA ALA A 57 19.53 18.93 18.06
C ALA A 57 21.02 18.56 17.83
N PRO A 58 21.39 17.32 17.42
CA PRO A 58 22.76 16.95 17.10
C PRO A 58 23.34 17.78 15.94
N ALA A 59 22.50 18.07 14.93
CA ALA A 59 22.88 18.93 13.80
C ALA A 59 23.17 20.37 14.23
N ARG A 60 22.44 20.91 15.23
CA ARG A 60 22.75 22.23 15.82
C ARG A 60 24.05 22.22 16.63
N ALA A 61 24.40 21.07 17.22
CA ALA A 61 25.63 20.91 18.01
C ALA A 61 26.87 20.59 17.14
N GLY A 62 26.71 20.43 15.83
CA GLY A 62 27.80 20.05 14.92
C GLY A 62 28.24 18.58 15.04
N ALA A 63 27.45 17.75 15.73
CA ALA A 63 27.71 16.33 15.97
C ALA A 63 26.62 15.49 15.27
N ILE A 64 26.64 15.46 13.94
CA ILE A 64 25.53 14.86 13.18
C ILE A 64 25.70 13.35 13.17
N ASP A 65 24.83 12.68 13.93
CA ASP A 65 24.51 11.29 13.70
C ASP A 65 23.68 11.18 12.41
N ALA A 66 24.15 10.34 11.47
CA ALA A 66 23.49 10.12 10.18
C ALA A 66 22.08 9.54 10.34
N GLN A 67 21.86 8.73 11.38
CA GLN A 67 20.57 8.11 11.68
C GLN A 67 19.55 9.16 12.15
N ALA A 68 19.93 10.01 13.10
CA ALA A 68 19.11 11.14 13.52
C ALA A 68 18.77 12.11 12.36
N ALA A 69 19.73 12.36 11.47
CA ALA A 69 19.52 13.22 10.30
C ALA A 69 18.53 12.62 9.28
N ALA A 70 18.60 11.32 9.01
CA ALA A 70 17.67 10.64 8.11
C ALA A 70 16.24 10.59 8.69
N LEU A 71 16.10 10.31 10.00
CA LEU A 71 14.82 10.38 10.69
C LEU A 71 14.22 11.79 10.69
N ALA A 72 15.03 12.82 10.92
CA ALA A 72 14.59 14.21 10.86
C ALA A 72 14.04 14.56 9.46
N GLN A 73 14.74 14.14 8.40
CA GLN A 73 14.26 14.34 7.03
C GLN A 73 12.92 13.65 6.79
N ARG A 74 12.74 12.41 7.27
CA ARG A 74 11.47 11.69 7.11
C ARG A 74 10.31 12.39 7.80
N LEU A 75 10.51 12.84 9.05
CA LEU A 75 9.47 13.58 9.79
C LEU A 75 9.08 14.88 9.07
N LEU A 76 10.05 15.57 8.48
CA LEU A 76 9.80 16.77 7.70
C LEU A 76 9.07 16.48 6.39
N GLN A 77 9.43 15.41 5.69
CA GLN A 77 8.71 14.98 4.50
C GLN A 77 7.24 14.67 4.84
N GLN A 78 6.98 13.92 5.91
CA GLN A 78 5.61 13.63 6.35
C GLN A 78 4.84 14.91 6.71
N TRP A 79 5.49 15.86 7.38
CA TRP A 79 4.90 17.18 7.64
C TRP A 79 4.52 17.89 6.33
N LEU A 80 5.44 17.94 5.37
CA LEU A 80 5.19 18.55 4.05
C LEU A 80 4.04 17.84 3.32
N THR A 81 4.00 16.50 3.35
CA THR A 81 2.93 15.69 2.77
C THR A 81 1.58 16.05 3.37
N VAL A 82 1.46 16.14 4.70
CA VAL A 82 0.20 16.52 5.37
C VAL A 82 -0.25 17.91 4.92
N HIS A 83 0.65 18.88 4.82
CA HIS A 83 0.31 20.22 4.33
C HIS A 83 -0.07 20.23 2.84
N GLY A 84 0.49 19.32 2.05
CA GLY A 84 0.12 19.12 0.64
C GLY A 84 -1.25 18.49 0.51
N VAL A 85 -1.56 17.52 1.37
CA VAL A 85 -2.88 16.90 1.52
C VAL A 85 -3.90 17.97 1.91
N LEU A 86 -3.63 18.84 2.89
CA LEU A 86 -4.56 19.94 3.23
C LEU A 86 -4.87 20.88 2.05
N ALA A 87 -3.87 21.18 1.21
CA ALA A 87 -4.07 22.02 0.03
C ALA A 87 -4.83 21.30 -1.11
N ARG A 88 -4.68 19.96 -1.24
CA ARG A 88 -5.35 19.14 -2.26
C ARG A 88 -6.73 18.65 -1.83
N ASP A 89 -6.89 18.20 -0.60
CA ASP A 89 -8.09 17.51 -0.14
C ASP A 89 -9.30 18.41 -0.09
N VAL A 90 -9.13 19.68 0.28
CA VAL A 90 -10.27 20.62 0.25
C VAL A 90 -10.63 20.97 -1.19
N ASP A 91 -9.63 21.03 -2.06
CA ASP A 91 -9.85 21.18 -3.49
C ASP A 91 -10.66 19.99 -4.02
N ARG A 92 -10.18 18.77 -3.75
CA ARG A 92 -10.80 17.49 -4.13
C ARG A 92 -12.17 17.31 -3.50
N ALA A 93 -12.36 17.70 -2.24
CA ALA A 93 -13.66 17.67 -1.57
C ALA A 93 -14.64 18.62 -2.24
N ALA A 94 -14.21 19.83 -2.63
CA ALA A 94 -15.05 20.74 -3.40
C ALA A 94 -15.38 20.18 -4.80
N GLN A 95 -14.44 19.50 -5.45
CA GLN A 95 -14.68 18.84 -6.74
C GLN A 95 -15.67 17.66 -6.61
N ILE A 96 -15.52 16.83 -5.58
CA ILE A 96 -16.43 15.73 -5.26
C ILE A 96 -17.81 16.27 -4.92
N ASP A 97 -17.89 17.37 -4.18
CA ASP A 97 -19.14 18.02 -3.83
C ASP A 97 -19.90 18.50 -5.08
N LEU A 98 -19.20 19.16 -6.01
CA LEU A 98 -19.73 19.52 -7.32
C LEU A 98 -20.26 18.29 -8.09
N LEU A 99 -19.55 17.18 -7.98
CA LEU A 99 -19.86 15.94 -8.66
C LEU A 99 -21.11 15.26 -8.09
N LEU A 100 -21.27 15.24 -6.76
CA LEU A 100 -22.36 14.54 -6.07
C LEU A 100 -23.64 15.38 -5.97
N ASN A 101 -23.53 16.70 -5.87
CA ASN A 101 -24.66 17.57 -5.53
C ASN A 101 -25.24 18.37 -6.72
N ASP A 102 -24.94 17.95 -7.97
CA ASP A 102 -25.37 18.63 -9.20
C ASP A 102 -25.10 20.16 -9.17
N GLY A 103 -23.96 20.56 -8.59
CA GLY A 103 -23.57 21.96 -8.42
C GLY A 103 -24.27 22.71 -7.27
N ARG A 104 -24.92 22.02 -6.33
CA ARG A 104 -25.33 22.62 -5.06
C ARG A 104 -24.17 22.53 -4.07
N PRO A 105 -23.81 23.62 -3.36
CA PRO A 105 -22.76 23.57 -2.36
C PRO A 105 -23.21 22.66 -1.20
N GLY A 106 -22.61 21.48 -1.09
CA GLY A 106 -22.64 20.68 0.11
C GLY A 106 -21.77 21.36 1.15
N GLY A 107 -22.26 21.35 2.40
CA GLY A 107 -21.65 22.06 3.52
C GLY A 107 -20.33 21.45 3.98
N THR A 108 -19.29 21.52 3.15
CA THR A 108 -17.92 21.36 3.63
C THR A 108 -17.57 22.57 4.50
N ASP A 109 -17.27 22.33 5.78
CA ASP A 109 -17.02 23.41 6.76
C ASP A 109 -15.74 24.21 6.46
N LEU A 110 -14.86 23.74 5.56
CA LEU A 110 -13.59 24.38 5.22
C LEU A 110 -13.56 24.84 3.75
N SER A 111 -13.48 26.16 3.53
CA SER A 111 -13.28 26.72 2.19
C SER A 111 -11.85 26.48 1.66
N LEU A 112 -11.67 26.43 0.34
CA LEU A 112 -10.36 26.33 -0.31
C LEU A 112 -9.37 27.39 0.20
N ARG A 113 -9.84 28.61 0.45
CA ARG A 113 -9.04 29.69 1.04
C ARG A 113 -8.53 29.32 2.44
N GLN A 114 -9.41 28.82 3.31
CA GLN A 114 -9.04 28.43 4.67
C GLN A 114 -8.06 27.25 4.65
N ALA A 115 -8.28 26.28 3.75
CA ALA A 115 -7.39 25.14 3.55
C ALA A 115 -5.99 25.56 3.12
N LEU A 116 -5.91 26.44 2.12
CA LEU A 116 -4.63 26.96 1.65
C LEU A 116 -3.93 27.80 2.72
N LEU A 117 -4.65 28.64 3.45
CA LEU A 117 -4.09 29.36 4.60
C LEU A 117 -3.54 28.39 5.65
N ALA A 118 -4.30 27.37 6.03
CA ALA A 118 -3.86 26.33 6.96
C ALA A 118 -2.64 25.57 6.44
N SER A 119 -2.62 25.21 5.16
CA SER A 119 -1.47 24.60 4.49
C SER A 119 -0.23 25.52 4.56
N LEU A 120 -0.40 26.82 4.29
CA LEU A 120 0.68 27.80 4.34
C LEU A 120 1.25 28.04 5.74
N THR A 121 0.44 27.88 6.80
CA THR A 121 0.96 27.92 8.18
C THR A 121 1.95 26.79 8.47
N GLY A 122 1.95 25.73 7.66
CA GLY A 122 2.94 24.64 7.74
C GLY A 122 4.37 25.11 7.55
N TRP A 123 4.57 26.17 6.76
CA TRP A 123 5.87 26.77 6.55
C TRP A 123 6.41 27.49 7.78
N ASP A 124 5.54 28.01 8.66
CA ASP A 124 5.98 28.79 9.81
C ASP A 124 6.81 27.94 10.79
N LEU A 125 6.55 26.62 10.84
CA LEU A 125 7.39 25.67 11.57
C LEU A 125 8.76 25.49 10.91
N LEU A 126 8.79 25.19 9.61
CA LEU A 126 10.02 24.90 8.87
C LEU A 126 10.96 26.11 8.85
N LEU A 127 10.38 27.29 8.69
CA LEU A 127 11.09 28.57 8.67
C LEU A 127 11.37 29.11 10.07
N HIS A 128 10.88 28.46 11.13
CA HIS A 128 11.22 28.83 12.49
C HIS A 128 12.74 28.68 12.68
N PRO A 129 13.45 29.68 13.26
CA PRO A 129 14.92 29.67 13.32
C PRO A 129 15.55 28.40 13.90
N ARG A 130 14.89 27.78 14.89
CA ARG A 130 15.36 26.51 15.48
C ARG A 130 15.35 25.35 14.49
N VAL A 131 14.34 25.26 13.63
CA VAL A 131 14.21 24.17 12.64
C VAL A 131 15.07 24.50 11.42
N ALA A 132 14.92 25.71 10.87
CA ALA A 132 15.67 26.18 9.72
C ALA A 132 17.19 26.07 9.92
N HIS A 133 17.71 26.44 11.10
CA HIS A 133 19.14 26.30 11.38
C HIS A 133 19.58 24.83 11.36
N GLY A 134 18.86 23.93 12.04
CA GLY A 134 19.17 22.49 12.01
C GLY A 134 19.11 21.90 10.61
N LEU A 135 18.12 22.31 9.80
CA LEU A 135 18.00 21.94 8.40
C LEU A 135 19.22 22.32 7.56
N THR A 136 19.68 23.56 7.72
CA THR A 136 20.88 24.05 7.01
C THR A 136 22.17 23.39 7.47
N GLN A 137 22.15 22.64 8.57
CA GLN A 137 23.30 21.89 9.07
C GLN A 137 23.23 20.39 8.74
N LEU A 138 22.12 19.85 8.22
CA LEU A 138 22.00 18.42 7.88
C LEU A 138 23.16 17.90 7.04
N ASP A 139 23.72 16.75 7.37
CA ASP A 139 24.89 16.21 6.67
C ASP A 139 24.63 15.93 5.18
N ALA A 140 25.67 16.09 4.34
CA ALA A 140 25.57 15.90 2.89
C ALA A 140 25.20 14.47 2.51
N ALA A 141 25.75 13.46 3.19
CA ALA A 141 25.45 12.06 2.92
C ALA A 141 24.01 11.71 3.33
N ALA A 142 23.56 12.24 4.47
CA ALA A 142 22.16 12.10 4.89
C ALA A 142 21.18 12.75 3.89
N LEU A 143 21.53 13.90 3.31
CA LEU A 143 20.71 14.53 2.27
C LEU A 143 20.71 13.73 0.96
N ALA A 144 21.84 13.10 0.61
CA ALA A 144 21.96 12.26 -0.58
C ALA A 144 21.16 10.95 -0.46
N ALA A 145 21.15 10.34 0.73
CA ALA A 145 20.46 9.09 1.02
C ALA A 145 19.37 9.29 2.11
N PRO A 146 18.18 9.81 1.77
CA PRO A 146 17.14 10.18 2.73
C PRO A 146 16.42 8.97 3.36
N ASP A 147 16.68 7.74 2.91
CA ASP A 147 16.04 6.53 3.43
C ASP A 147 16.56 6.19 4.83
N TYR A 148 15.76 6.53 5.85
CA TYR A 148 16.08 6.30 7.26
C TYR A 148 16.16 4.81 7.64
N ARG A 149 15.59 3.90 6.82
CA ARG A 149 15.57 2.46 7.13
C ARG A 149 16.96 1.84 7.03
N ALA A 150 17.77 2.31 6.08
CA ALA A 150 19.16 1.88 5.96
C ALA A 150 19.98 2.21 7.22
N ALA A 151 19.61 3.29 7.92
CA ALA A 151 20.26 3.70 9.15
C ALA A 151 19.72 2.98 10.40
N LEU A 152 18.41 2.68 10.46
CA LEU A 152 17.81 1.93 11.57
C LEU A 152 18.11 0.42 11.51
N PHE A 153 18.28 -0.13 10.31
CA PHE A 153 18.43 -1.57 10.07
C PHE A 153 19.72 -1.89 9.30
N PRO A 154 20.92 -1.57 9.85
CA PRO A 154 22.20 -1.72 9.16
C PRO A 154 22.58 -3.18 8.88
N GLY A 155 21.97 -4.14 9.60
CA GLY A 155 22.18 -5.58 9.44
C GLY A 155 21.44 -6.22 8.26
N GLY A 156 20.63 -5.44 7.54
CA GLY A 156 20.03 -5.89 6.29
C GLY A 156 18.54 -5.65 6.22
N VAL A 157 18.21 -4.63 5.42
CA VAL A 157 17.11 -4.75 4.46
C VAL A 157 17.29 -6.01 3.57
N ALA A 158 18.47 -6.65 3.55
CA ALA A 158 18.74 -7.92 2.88
C ALA A 158 17.89 -9.13 3.33
N GLY A 159 17.22 -9.07 4.50
CA GLY A 159 16.22 -10.07 4.90
C GLY A 159 14.78 -9.71 4.49
N LEU A 160 14.57 -8.46 4.05
CA LEU A 160 13.32 -8.00 3.47
C LEU A 160 13.49 -8.10 1.96
N ASP A 161 12.68 -8.94 1.32
CA ASP A 161 12.66 -9.08 -0.13
C ASP A 161 12.75 -7.68 -0.79
N PRO A 162 13.77 -7.37 -1.61
CA PRO A 162 13.90 -6.07 -2.27
C PRO A 162 12.69 -5.75 -3.17
N ASP A 163 11.89 -6.76 -3.55
CA ASP A 163 10.62 -6.62 -4.25
C ASP A 163 9.41 -6.48 -3.30
N ALA A 164 9.62 -6.53 -1.97
CA ALA A 164 8.57 -6.28 -0.99
C ALA A 164 8.05 -4.85 -1.14
N PRO A 165 6.74 -4.65 -1.35
CA PRO A 165 6.15 -3.33 -1.61
C PRO A 165 6.21 -2.36 -0.42
N THR A 166 6.67 -2.80 0.75
CA THR A 166 7.02 -1.89 1.85
C THR A 166 8.29 -1.08 1.53
N LEU A 167 9.16 -1.56 0.63
CA LEU A 167 10.37 -0.89 0.17
C LEU A 167 10.13 0.07 -1.00
N THR A 168 9.05 -0.09 -1.78
CA THR A 168 8.69 0.77 -2.92
C THR A 168 8.02 2.11 -2.53
N GLN A 169 7.78 2.37 -1.24
CA GLN A 169 7.33 3.69 -0.79
C GLN A 169 8.37 4.79 -1.09
N PRO A 170 7.95 6.06 -1.29
CA PRO A 170 8.82 7.20 -1.65
C PRO A 170 9.69 7.68 -0.47
N GLN A 171 10.40 6.77 0.18
CA GLN A 171 11.33 7.08 1.28
C GLN A 171 12.73 7.44 0.74
N ALA A 172 12.99 7.17 -0.53
CA ALA A 172 14.23 7.55 -1.24
C ALA A 172 14.18 8.95 -1.88
N VAL A 173 13.04 9.64 -1.86
CA VAL A 173 12.92 10.99 -2.42
C VAL A 173 13.56 11.99 -1.46
N GLY A 174 14.40 12.90 -1.97
CA GLY A 174 15.06 13.92 -1.15
C GLY A 174 14.09 14.95 -0.58
N LEU A 175 14.37 15.44 0.64
CA LEU A 175 13.64 16.58 1.24
C LEU A 175 13.52 17.80 0.29
N PRO A 176 14.54 18.17 -0.53
CA PRO A 176 14.40 19.27 -1.50
C PRO A 176 13.25 19.09 -2.48
N VAL A 177 13.00 17.87 -2.95
CA VAL A 177 11.90 17.55 -3.89
C VAL A 177 10.55 17.75 -3.19
N ALA A 178 10.39 17.20 -1.98
CA ALA A 178 9.15 17.35 -1.20
C ALA A 178 8.80 18.83 -0.89
N LEU A 179 9.81 19.70 -0.72
CA LEU A 179 9.61 21.14 -0.56
C LEU A 179 9.02 21.78 -1.83
N LEU A 180 9.56 21.42 -3.00
CA LEU A 180 9.08 21.92 -4.29
C LEU A 180 7.69 21.37 -4.65
N ASP A 181 7.42 20.11 -4.34
CA ASP A 181 6.12 19.49 -4.58
C ASP A 181 5.00 20.14 -3.75
N LEU A 182 5.25 20.37 -2.45
CA LEU A 182 4.30 21.10 -1.60
C LEU A 182 4.07 22.51 -2.16
N TRP A 183 5.14 23.19 -2.56
CA TRP A 183 5.04 24.54 -3.10
C TRP A 183 4.23 24.59 -4.41
N THR A 184 4.48 23.66 -5.33
CA THR A 184 3.71 23.48 -6.57
C THR A 184 2.23 23.27 -6.26
N THR A 185 1.93 22.39 -5.31
CA THR A 185 0.57 22.09 -4.87
C THR A 185 -0.15 23.34 -4.35
N GLN A 186 0.51 24.12 -3.50
CA GLN A 186 -0.05 25.36 -2.95
C GLN A 186 -0.25 26.44 -4.02
N LEU A 187 0.66 26.54 -4.99
CA LEU A 187 0.51 27.43 -6.14
C LEU A 187 -0.67 27.02 -7.02
N GLY A 188 -0.90 25.73 -7.24
CA GLY A 188 -2.07 25.21 -7.95
C GLY A 188 -3.39 25.62 -7.27
N ALA A 189 -3.50 25.36 -5.96
CA ALA A 189 -4.65 25.78 -5.16
C ALA A 189 -4.85 27.31 -5.19
N PHE A 190 -3.76 28.08 -5.18
CA PHE A 190 -3.80 29.53 -5.31
C PHE A 190 -4.30 30.00 -6.68
N VAL A 191 -3.80 29.44 -7.78
CA VAL A 191 -4.25 29.75 -9.14
C VAL A 191 -5.77 29.55 -9.27
N ARG A 192 -6.31 28.48 -8.66
CA ARG A 192 -7.75 28.26 -8.62
C ARG A 192 -8.49 29.37 -7.88
N LEU A 193 -8.05 29.76 -6.69
CA LEU A 193 -8.66 30.88 -5.94
C LEU A 193 -8.64 32.19 -6.74
N VAL A 194 -7.56 32.48 -7.46
CA VAL A 194 -7.47 33.64 -8.34
C VAL A 194 -8.54 33.57 -9.44
N ARG A 195 -8.73 32.39 -10.06
CA ARG A 195 -9.75 32.19 -11.10
C ARG A 195 -11.18 32.27 -10.56
N GLU A 196 -11.43 31.77 -9.36
CA GLU A 196 -12.70 31.95 -8.66
C GLU A 196 -12.98 33.44 -8.39
N ALA A 197 -11.97 34.22 -8.01
CA ALA A 197 -12.10 35.66 -7.89
C ALA A 197 -12.36 36.35 -9.24
N GLN A 198 -11.70 35.92 -10.33
CA GLN A 198 -11.98 36.40 -11.69
C GLN A 198 -13.40 36.10 -12.16
N ALA A 199 -14.02 35.01 -11.68
CA ALA A 199 -15.42 34.68 -11.93
C ALA A 199 -16.39 35.39 -10.96
N GLY A 200 -15.88 36.18 -10.02
CA GLY A 200 -16.69 36.88 -9.01
C GLY A 200 -17.20 35.98 -7.88
N LEU A 201 -16.68 34.76 -7.73
CA LEU A 201 -16.99 33.86 -6.61
C LEU A 201 -16.24 34.25 -5.33
N ASN A 202 -15.09 34.92 -5.46
CA ASN A 202 -14.27 35.40 -4.35
C ASN A 202 -13.95 36.90 -4.47
N ARG A 203 -13.66 37.55 -3.34
CA ARG A 203 -13.24 38.97 -3.32
C ARG A 203 -11.77 39.12 -3.72
N PHE A 204 -11.47 40.12 -4.56
CA PHE A 204 -10.11 40.41 -5.03
C PHE A 204 -9.11 40.62 -3.86
N ASP A 205 -9.46 41.47 -2.89
CA ASP A 205 -8.57 41.82 -1.75
C ASP A 205 -8.11 40.58 -0.97
N ALA A 206 -8.98 39.56 -0.87
CA ALA A 206 -8.67 38.31 -0.18
C ALA A 206 -7.58 37.49 -0.87
N VAL A 207 -7.48 37.58 -2.20
CA VAL A 207 -6.51 36.87 -3.02
C VAL A 207 -5.17 37.62 -3.04
N GLU A 208 -5.20 38.95 -3.08
CA GLU A 208 -4.00 39.78 -3.08
C GLU A 208 -3.18 39.63 -1.79
N ASP A 209 -3.85 39.63 -0.64
CA ASP A 209 -3.20 39.36 0.66
C ASP A 209 -2.49 37.99 0.67
N LEU A 210 -3.14 36.99 0.09
CA LEU A 210 -2.62 35.62 0.04
C LEU A 210 -1.43 35.50 -0.92
N TYR A 211 -1.47 36.23 -2.04
CA TYR A 211 -0.32 36.32 -2.95
C TYR A 211 0.91 36.91 -2.27
N GLY A 212 0.74 37.97 -1.48
CA GLY A 212 1.84 38.55 -0.71
C GLY A 212 2.44 37.57 0.30
N GLN A 213 1.60 36.74 0.91
CA GLN A 213 2.05 35.66 1.81
C GLN A 213 2.79 34.54 1.09
N LEU A 214 2.28 34.12 -0.07
CA LEU A 214 2.92 33.14 -0.95
C LEU A 214 4.27 33.64 -1.42
N GLY A 215 4.37 34.85 -1.98
CA GLY A 215 5.64 35.36 -2.51
C GLY A 215 6.77 35.39 -1.47
N ARG A 216 6.47 35.82 -0.24
CA ARG A 216 7.47 35.85 0.86
C ARG A 216 7.93 34.45 1.27
N ARG A 217 6.99 33.51 1.45
CA ARG A 217 7.32 32.12 1.86
C ARG A 217 7.99 31.35 0.71
N GLY A 218 7.49 31.49 -0.50
CA GLY A 218 8.03 30.87 -1.70
C GLY A 218 9.50 31.21 -1.93
N ALA A 219 9.90 32.48 -1.81
CA ALA A 219 11.31 32.87 -1.93
C ALA A 219 12.22 32.13 -0.92
N LEU A 220 11.76 31.98 0.33
CA LEU A 220 12.50 31.26 1.37
C LEU A 220 12.53 29.74 1.12
N VAL A 221 11.40 29.16 0.70
CA VAL A 221 11.28 27.72 0.40
C VAL A 221 12.18 27.34 -0.77
N LEU A 222 12.18 28.13 -1.85
CA LEU A 222 13.04 27.88 -3.01
C LEU A 222 14.51 27.99 -2.66
N ALA A 223 14.91 29.02 -1.90
CA ALA A 223 16.28 29.17 -1.44
C ALA A 223 16.72 28.00 -0.54
N LEU A 224 15.85 27.56 0.36
CA LEU A 224 16.10 26.40 1.22
C LEU A 224 16.24 25.11 0.40
N ALA A 225 15.30 24.82 -0.50
CA ALA A 225 15.32 23.63 -1.34
C ALA A 225 16.59 23.57 -2.20
N TRP A 226 16.97 24.68 -2.85
CA TRP A 226 18.20 24.77 -3.65
C TRP A 226 19.45 24.62 -2.79
N GLY A 227 19.49 25.24 -1.61
CA GLY A 227 20.62 25.12 -0.68
C GLY A 227 20.82 23.68 -0.20
N LEU A 228 19.72 22.98 0.12
CA LEU A 228 19.76 21.57 0.51
C LEU A 228 20.18 20.67 -0.67
N ARG A 229 19.64 20.90 -1.88
CA ARG A 229 20.01 20.17 -3.10
C ARG A 229 21.50 20.31 -3.42
N ALA A 230 22.05 21.52 -3.34
CA ALA A 230 23.44 21.80 -3.64
C ALA A 230 24.39 21.09 -2.67
N ARG A 231 24.01 21.00 -1.38
CA ARG A 231 24.78 20.29 -0.35
C ARG A 231 24.72 18.78 -0.50
N ALA A 232 23.63 18.23 -1.01
CA ALA A 232 23.47 16.79 -1.22
C ALA A 232 24.42 16.22 -2.30
N GLY A 233 24.94 17.06 -3.19
CA GLY A 233 25.91 16.62 -4.21
C GLY A 233 25.27 15.78 -5.31
N ASP A 234 25.88 14.64 -5.64
CA ASP A 234 25.31 13.67 -6.57
C ASP A 234 24.32 12.76 -5.84
N VAL A 235 23.11 12.61 -6.38
CA VAL A 235 21.98 12.03 -5.65
C VAL A 235 21.15 11.11 -6.54
N PRO A 236 20.62 9.99 -6.01
CA PRO A 236 19.81 9.05 -6.78
C PRO A 236 18.44 9.63 -7.17
N TRP A 237 18.02 10.72 -6.54
CA TRP A 237 16.75 11.40 -6.79
C TRP A 237 16.85 12.64 -7.70
N ALA A 238 17.93 12.75 -8.50
CA ALA A 238 18.19 13.93 -9.33
C ALA A 238 17.09 14.17 -10.39
N ASP A 239 16.57 13.12 -11.02
CA ASP A 239 15.52 13.23 -12.02
C ASP A 239 14.22 13.79 -11.42
N GLN A 240 13.85 13.35 -10.22
CA GLN A 240 12.68 13.88 -9.50
C GLN A 240 12.87 15.35 -9.14
N TRP A 241 14.10 15.78 -8.80
CA TRP A 241 14.41 17.18 -8.55
C TRP A 241 14.21 18.04 -9.81
N ASP A 242 14.70 17.59 -10.97
CA ASP A 242 14.56 18.35 -12.22
C ASP A 242 13.08 18.48 -12.63
N LEU A 243 12.29 17.42 -12.46
CA LEU A 243 10.84 17.44 -12.67
C LEU A 243 10.14 18.41 -11.71
N ALA A 244 10.45 18.35 -10.41
CA ALA A 244 9.85 19.24 -9.42
C ALA A 244 10.23 20.72 -9.65
N GLN A 245 11.45 20.99 -10.13
CA GLN A 245 11.89 22.34 -10.49
C GLN A 245 11.09 22.90 -11.67
N GLN A 246 10.91 22.10 -12.72
CA GLN A 246 10.10 22.48 -13.88
C GLN A 246 8.64 22.71 -13.48
N ALA A 247 8.07 21.84 -12.64
CA ALA A 247 6.71 21.96 -12.14
C ALA A 247 6.49 23.25 -11.33
N VAL A 248 7.41 23.60 -10.43
CA VAL A 248 7.37 24.88 -9.69
C VAL A 248 7.48 26.07 -10.63
N GLY A 249 8.36 26.02 -11.63
CA GLY A 249 8.53 27.09 -12.62
C GLY A 249 7.24 27.35 -13.40
N ALA A 250 6.61 26.28 -13.89
CA ALA A 250 5.33 26.34 -14.58
C ALA A 250 4.21 26.87 -13.65
N ALA A 251 4.08 26.33 -12.44
CA ALA A 251 3.06 26.77 -11.48
C ALA A 251 3.23 28.25 -11.07
N THR A 252 4.47 28.72 -10.94
CA THR A 252 4.77 30.13 -10.62
C THR A 252 4.39 31.04 -11.78
N ALA A 253 4.75 30.69 -13.01
CA ALA A 253 4.37 31.44 -14.21
C ALA A 253 2.85 31.52 -14.37
N GLN A 254 2.15 30.41 -14.13
CA GLN A 254 0.69 30.36 -14.14
C GLN A 254 0.05 31.26 -13.06
N ALA A 255 0.58 31.23 -11.83
CA ALA A 255 0.12 32.10 -10.74
C ALA A 255 0.31 33.59 -11.05
N GLN A 256 1.47 33.96 -11.62
CA GLN A 256 1.75 35.34 -12.02
C GLN A 256 0.83 35.80 -13.16
N ALA A 257 0.63 34.96 -14.18
CA ALA A 257 -0.28 35.25 -15.27
C ALA A 257 -1.72 35.44 -14.78
N ALA A 258 -2.21 34.54 -13.91
CA ALA A 258 -3.55 34.62 -13.36
C ALA A 258 -3.79 35.92 -12.56
N ILE A 259 -2.80 36.38 -11.78
CA ILE A 259 -2.89 37.66 -11.06
C ILE A 259 -2.85 38.83 -12.01
N ALA A 260 -1.95 38.81 -13.00
CA ALA A 260 -1.85 39.87 -13.99
C ALA A 260 -3.18 40.04 -14.75
N ASP A 261 -3.82 38.92 -15.11
CA ASP A 261 -5.14 38.90 -15.73
C ASP A 261 -6.21 39.47 -14.79
N LEU A 262 -6.24 39.02 -13.53
CA LEU A 262 -7.19 39.52 -12.53
C LEU A 262 -7.04 41.03 -12.29
N ARG A 263 -5.81 41.54 -12.17
CA ARG A 263 -5.52 42.99 -12.03
C ARG A 263 -5.88 43.79 -13.28
N ALA A 264 -5.74 43.20 -14.46
CA ALA A 264 -6.14 43.81 -15.72
C ALA A 264 -7.67 43.78 -15.95
N GLY A 265 -8.45 43.20 -15.02
CA GLY A 265 -9.89 43.02 -15.18
C GLY A 265 -10.25 42.03 -16.30
N ARG A 266 -9.31 41.18 -16.73
CA ARG A 266 -9.59 40.14 -17.73
C ARG A 266 -10.37 39.01 -17.06
N ASN A 267 -11.43 38.55 -17.73
CA ASN A 267 -12.21 37.42 -17.22
C ASN A 267 -11.40 36.12 -17.26
N ALA A 268 -11.84 35.13 -16.48
CA ALA A 268 -11.17 33.82 -16.34
C ALA A 268 -11.10 33.00 -17.63
N LEU A 269 -11.86 33.38 -18.67
CA LEU A 269 -11.86 32.75 -19.98
C LEU A 269 -10.88 33.42 -20.93
N GLY A 270 -10.29 34.57 -20.59
CA GLY A 270 -9.39 35.31 -21.48
C GLY A 270 -10.03 35.65 -22.82
N ILE A 271 -11.35 35.87 -22.85
CA ILE A 271 -12.12 36.34 -24.00
C ILE A 271 -12.56 37.77 -23.64
N GLU A 272 -12.25 38.77 -24.45
CA GLU A 272 -12.69 40.14 -24.15
C GLU A 272 -14.15 40.35 -24.56
N ASP A 273 -14.79 41.36 -23.99
CA ASP A 273 -16.20 41.65 -24.26
C ASP A 273 -16.47 42.09 -25.71
N ILE A 274 -15.42 42.47 -26.44
CA ILE A 274 -15.48 42.79 -27.86
C ILE A 274 -15.13 41.59 -28.75
N ASP A 275 -14.62 40.48 -28.20
CA ASP A 275 -14.12 39.36 -28.98
C ASP A 275 -15.26 38.56 -29.61
N LEU A 276 -15.25 38.52 -30.95
CA LEU A 276 -16.11 37.68 -31.77
C LEU A 276 -15.26 36.68 -32.58
N PRO A 277 -15.73 35.43 -32.70
CA PRO A 277 -15.09 34.40 -33.52
C PRO A 277 -15.28 34.62 -35.03
N ILE A 278 -14.34 34.11 -35.83
CA ILE A 278 -14.39 34.14 -37.30
C ILE A 278 -15.11 32.89 -37.78
N TYR A 279 -16.14 33.03 -38.64
CA TYR A 279 -16.97 31.90 -39.07
C TYR A 279 -17.05 31.71 -40.58
N ARG A 280 -17.42 30.48 -40.95
CA ARG A 280 -17.86 30.14 -42.30
C ARG A 280 -19.36 30.41 -42.39
N VAL A 281 -19.69 31.28 -43.33
CA VAL A 281 -21.05 31.46 -43.80
C VAL A 281 -21.38 30.30 -44.73
N GLY A 282 -22.45 29.55 -44.42
CA GLY A 282 -23.09 28.61 -45.34
C GLY A 282 -24.10 29.34 -46.24
N ASP A 283 -24.81 28.60 -47.10
CA ASP A 283 -25.83 29.13 -48.02
C ASP A 283 -27.09 29.65 -47.27
N GLN A 284 -26.95 30.74 -46.52
CA GLN A 284 -28.04 31.36 -45.77
C GLN A 284 -28.89 32.23 -46.68
N ALA A 285 -30.09 31.73 -47.02
CA ALA A 285 -30.96 32.39 -47.99
C ALA A 285 -31.85 33.51 -47.40
N ALA A 286 -32.21 33.45 -46.10
CA ALA A 286 -33.17 34.38 -45.49
C ALA A 286 -32.50 35.51 -44.68
N ASP A 287 -33.07 36.71 -44.68
CA ASP A 287 -32.52 37.90 -44.00
C ASP A 287 -32.23 37.68 -42.52
N GLY A 288 -33.20 37.12 -41.77
CA GLY A 288 -33.00 36.80 -40.35
C GLY A 288 -31.88 35.78 -40.11
N ALA A 289 -31.73 34.83 -41.03
CA ALA A 289 -30.68 33.81 -40.99
C ALA A 289 -29.28 34.36 -41.33
N ARG A 290 -29.20 35.43 -42.13
CA ARG A 290 -27.97 36.19 -42.39
C ARG A 290 -27.59 37.07 -41.19
N PHE A 291 -28.59 37.66 -40.55
CA PHE A 291 -28.42 38.53 -39.39
C PHE A 291 -27.96 37.81 -38.13
N SER A 292 -28.49 36.60 -37.87
CA SER A 292 -28.15 35.77 -36.70
C SER A 292 -27.09 34.70 -36.98
N ALA A 293 -26.35 34.82 -38.10
CA ALA A 293 -25.44 33.80 -38.56
C ALA A 293 -24.32 33.46 -37.56
N LEU A 294 -23.86 34.44 -36.77
CA LEU A 294 -22.82 34.24 -35.76
C LEU A 294 -23.35 33.42 -34.58
N SER A 295 -24.49 33.82 -34.02
CA SER A 295 -25.10 33.10 -32.89
C SER A 295 -25.61 31.71 -33.31
N ASP A 296 -26.19 31.59 -34.50
CA ASP A 296 -26.67 30.31 -35.05
C ASP A 296 -25.54 29.30 -35.26
N SER A 297 -24.36 29.75 -35.73
CA SER A 297 -23.20 28.86 -35.91
C SER A 297 -22.70 28.25 -34.59
N LEU A 298 -22.97 28.93 -33.48
CA LEU A 298 -22.58 28.52 -32.13
C LEU A 298 -23.65 27.69 -31.44
N ILE A 299 -24.87 28.22 -31.39
CA ILE A 299 -26.02 27.71 -30.63
C ILE A 299 -26.71 26.57 -31.38
N GLY A 300 -26.64 26.60 -32.72
CA GLY A 300 -27.31 25.68 -33.63
C GLY A 300 -28.74 26.06 -33.94
N ARG A 301 -29.17 25.71 -35.15
CA ARG A 301 -30.56 25.71 -35.57
C ARG A 301 -31.22 24.35 -35.38
N PRO A 302 -32.56 24.30 -35.31
CA PRO A 302 -33.29 23.04 -35.37
C PRO A 302 -32.90 22.25 -36.64
N GLY A 303 -32.28 21.07 -36.46
CA GLY A 303 -31.84 20.20 -37.56
C GLY A 303 -30.34 20.27 -37.89
N ASP A 304 -29.58 21.18 -37.30
CA ASP A 304 -28.12 21.19 -37.47
C ASP A 304 -27.49 19.95 -36.83
N ALA A 305 -26.66 19.24 -37.60
CA ALA A 305 -26.13 17.96 -37.17
C ALA A 305 -25.20 18.06 -35.95
N ARG A 306 -24.42 19.15 -35.79
CA ARG A 306 -23.44 19.34 -34.69
C ARG A 306 -23.13 20.82 -34.39
N PRO A 307 -24.01 21.57 -33.72
CA PRO A 307 -23.67 22.91 -33.25
C PRO A 307 -22.58 22.92 -32.19
N ILE A 308 -21.75 23.97 -32.17
CA ILE A 308 -20.50 24.01 -31.39
C ILE A 308 -20.80 23.98 -29.88
N VAL A 309 -21.64 24.89 -29.38
CA VAL A 309 -21.93 24.99 -27.94
C VAL A 309 -22.63 23.74 -27.40
N PRO A 310 -23.72 23.24 -28.02
CA PRO A 310 -24.35 22.01 -27.54
C PRO A 310 -23.40 20.82 -27.57
N SER A 311 -22.57 20.68 -28.62
CA SER A 311 -21.60 19.58 -28.68
C SER A 311 -20.53 19.62 -27.58
N LEU A 312 -20.17 20.82 -27.11
CA LEU A 312 -19.21 21.00 -26.01
C LEU A 312 -19.87 20.76 -24.65
N ILE A 313 -21.12 21.20 -24.46
CA ILE A 313 -21.89 20.91 -23.25
C ILE A 313 -22.13 19.40 -23.12
N GLU A 314 -22.51 18.71 -24.20
CA GLU A 314 -22.66 17.24 -24.20
C GLU A 314 -21.34 16.53 -23.88
N ARG A 315 -20.22 16.97 -24.46
CA ARG A 315 -18.90 16.43 -24.12
C ARG A 315 -18.55 16.66 -22.65
N ALA A 316 -18.86 17.83 -22.10
CA ALA A 316 -18.64 18.12 -20.69
C ALA A 316 -19.50 17.22 -19.79
N ARG A 317 -20.75 16.93 -20.19
CA ARG A 317 -21.64 16.00 -19.50
C ARG A 317 -21.13 14.56 -19.54
N ALA A 318 -20.64 14.11 -20.70
CA ALA A 318 -20.01 12.79 -20.84
C ALA A 318 -18.78 12.65 -19.94
N ARG A 319 -17.88 13.65 -19.94
CA ARG A 319 -16.70 13.65 -19.05
C ARG A 319 -17.04 13.74 -17.57
N LEU A 320 -18.12 14.46 -17.22
CA LEU A 320 -18.61 14.45 -15.85
C LEU A 320 -19.05 13.04 -15.45
N ALA A 321 -19.83 12.34 -16.29
CA ALA A 321 -20.24 10.96 -16.01
C ALA A 321 -19.04 10.03 -15.83
N GLU A 322 -18.03 10.12 -16.71
CA GLU A 322 -16.77 9.37 -16.56
C GLU A 322 -16.05 9.67 -15.24
N ALA A 323 -15.99 10.95 -14.81
CA ALA A 323 -15.44 11.32 -13.52
C ALA A 323 -16.26 10.74 -12.35
N ARG A 324 -17.60 10.66 -12.48
CA ARG A 324 -18.46 10.01 -11.47
C ARG A 324 -18.13 8.53 -11.35
N ASP A 325 -18.03 7.85 -12.48
CA ASP A 325 -17.74 6.42 -12.54
C ASP A 325 -16.34 6.12 -12.00
N ALA A 326 -15.35 6.98 -12.30
CA ALA A 326 -14.00 6.87 -11.75
C ALA A 326 -13.99 7.02 -10.22
N PHE A 327 -14.74 7.99 -9.69
CA PHE A 327 -14.88 8.19 -8.24
C PHE A 327 -15.59 7.02 -7.55
N VAL A 328 -16.73 6.56 -8.09
CA VAL A 328 -17.45 5.40 -7.55
C VAL A 328 -16.55 4.16 -7.58
N GLY A 329 -15.89 3.89 -8.72
CA GLY A 329 -14.98 2.76 -8.84
C GLY A 329 -13.81 2.84 -7.86
N ALA A 330 -13.30 4.03 -7.54
CA ALA A 330 -12.29 4.19 -6.49
C ALA A 330 -12.84 3.91 -5.10
N ARG A 331 -14.04 4.41 -4.80
CA ARG A 331 -14.71 4.16 -3.51
C ARG A 331 -15.00 2.67 -3.29
N ASP A 332 -15.42 1.97 -4.34
CA ASP A 332 -15.67 0.52 -4.29
C ASP A 332 -14.37 -0.24 -4.05
N ARG A 333 -13.27 0.16 -4.69
CA ARG A 333 -11.94 -0.43 -4.44
C ARG A 333 -11.45 -0.19 -3.01
N ASP A 334 -11.62 1.02 -2.47
CA ASP A 334 -11.27 1.31 -1.07
C ASP A 334 -12.08 0.42 -0.12
N LEU A 335 -13.38 0.24 -0.41
CA LEU A 335 -14.25 -0.64 0.35
C LEU A 335 -13.78 -2.11 0.24
N ASP A 336 -13.37 -2.56 -0.94
CA ASP A 336 -12.83 -3.91 -1.14
C ASP A 336 -11.53 -4.12 -0.36
N VAL A 337 -10.62 -3.12 -0.34
CA VAL A 337 -9.39 -3.17 0.45
C VAL A 337 -9.70 -3.27 1.94
N GLU A 338 -10.67 -2.48 2.45
CA GLU A 338 -11.11 -2.58 3.83
C GLU A 338 -11.79 -3.93 4.14
N GLN A 339 -12.60 -4.45 3.22
CA GLN A 339 -13.20 -5.78 3.36
C GLN A 339 -12.13 -6.87 3.39
N LEU A 340 -11.11 -6.79 2.54
CA LEU A 340 -9.96 -7.71 2.53
C LEU A 340 -9.16 -7.61 3.82
N ARG A 341 -8.95 -6.40 4.36
CA ARG A 341 -8.29 -6.19 5.66
C ARG A 341 -9.08 -6.86 6.80
N LEU A 342 -10.39 -6.62 6.86
CA LEU A 342 -11.28 -7.25 7.85
C LEU A 342 -11.34 -8.78 7.67
N ALA A 343 -11.35 -9.28 6.43
CA ALA A 343 -11.33 -10.71 6.14
C ALA A 343 -10.02 -11.36 6.61
N ARG A 344 -8.88 -10.68 6.42
CA ARG A 344 -7.57 -11.10 6.91
C ARG A 344 -7.53 -11.14 8.44
N GLU A 345 -8.03 -10.11 9.11
CA GLU A 345 -8.13 -10.08 10.59
C GLU A 345 -8.98 -11.25 11.11
N ARG A 346 -10.12 -11.52 10.47
CA ARG A 346 -10.94 -12.70 10.80
C ARG A 346 -10.21 -14.01 10.57
N ARG A 347 -9.42 -14.12 9.49
CA ARG A 347 -8.66 -15.34 9.18
C ARG A 347 -7.55 -15.59 10.21
N LEU A 348 -6.85 -14.55 10.64
CA LEU A 348 -5.85 -14.64 11.72
C LEU A 348 -6.51 -15.12 13.02
N MET A 349 -7.65 -14.55 13.40
CA MET A 349 -8.40 -15.02 14.58
C MET A 349 -8.89 -16.47 14.44
N GLU A 350 -9.30 -16.89 13.24
CA GLU A 350 -9.74 -18.27 12.96
C GLU A 350 -8.57 -19.26 13.07
N ILE A 351 -7.39 -18.92 12.54
CA ILE A 351 -6.17 -19.74 12.65
C ILE A 351 -5.80 -19.88 14.13
N ASN A 352 -5.69 -18.76 14.86
CA ASN A 352 -5.38 -18.80 16.29
C ASN A 352 -6.37 -19.68 17.05
N ARG A 353 -7.68 -19.46 16.88
CA ARG A 353 -8.71 -20.27 17.55
C ARG A 353 -8.61 -21.75 17.18
N LEU A 354 -8.47 -22.09 15.91
CA LEU A 354 -8.48 -23.47 15.42
C LEU A 354 -7.32 -24.30 16.00
N TYR A 355 -6.10 -23.79 15.92
CA TYR A 355 -4.93 -24.50 16.47
C TYR A 355 -4.88 -24.36 17.99
N GLY A 356 -5.24 -23.19 18.52
CA GLY A 356 -5.21 -22.94 19.96
C GLY A 356 -6.18 -23.78 20.77
N GLU A 357 -7.42 -23.99 20.29
CA GLU A 357 -8.37 -24.92 20.93
C GLU A 357 -7.84 -26.36 20.97
N GLN A 358 -7.14 -26.79 19.91
CA GLN A 358 -6.55 -28.14 19.86
C GLN A 358 -5.36 -28.28 20.81
N ILE A 359 -4.45 -27.30 20.84
CA ILE A 359 -3.29 -27.26 21.75
C ILE A 359 -3.75 -27.25 23.21
N ILE A 360 -4.72 -26.39 23.54
CA ILE A 360 -5.30 -26.32 24.90
C ILE A 360 -6.01 -27.63 25.24
N GLY A 361 -6.68 -28.30 24.30
CA GLY A 361 -7.28 -29.61 24.56
C GLY A 361 -6.26 -30.69 24.96
N LEU A 362 -5.05 -30.64 24.39
CA LEU A 362 -3.99 -31.60 24.67
C LEU A 362 -3.34 -31.40 26.05
N CYS A 363 -3.03 -30.15 26.42
CA CYS A 363 -2.29 -29.82 27.65
C CYS A 363 -3.16 -29.29 28.81
N LEU A 364 -4.36 -28.77 28.51
CA LEU A 364 -5.37 -28.24 29.44
C LEU A 364 -4.87 -27.24 30.48
N ASN A 365 -4.00 -26.30 30.08
CA ASN A 365 -3.61 -25.19 30.94
C ASN A 365 -4.75 -24.15 31.00
N PRO A 366 -5.28 -23.81 32.20
CA PRO A 366 -6.39 -22.86 32.36
C PRO A 366 -6.05 -21.40 32.03
N ASP A 367 -4.76 -21.03 32.08
CA ASP A 367 -4.29 -19.68 31.77
C ASP A 367 -4.06 -19.45 30.28
N TRP A 368 -4.08 -20.53 29.49
CA TRP A 368 -3.94 -20.45 28.04
C TRP A 368 -5.24 -20.01 27.38
N VAL A 369 -5.13 -18.98 26.56
CA VAL A 369 -6.23 -18.48 25.72
C VAL A 369 -5.96 -18.89 24.28
N ALA A 370 -6.94 -19.51 23.63
CA ALA A 370 -6.79 -20.02 22.27
C ALA A 370 -6.34 -18.95 21.26
N PHE A 371 -6.61 -17.67 21.53
CA PHE A 371 -6.25 -16.58 20.64
C PHE A 371 -4.76 -16.20 20.63
N ASP A 372 -4.04 -16.49 21.72
CA ASP A 372 -2.68 -15.96 21.93
C ASP A 372 -1.62 -17.09 22.02
N ILE A 373 -2.07 -18.34 22.14
CA ILE A 373 -1.18 -19.48 22.42
C ILE A 373 -0.14 -19.74 21.32
N LEU A 374 -0.47 -19.44 20.06
CA LEU A 374 0.49 -19.56 18.95
C LEU A 374 1.56 -18.45 18.95
N GLU A 375 1.35 -17.34 19.65
CA GLU A 375 2.38 -16.31 19.84
C GLU A 375 3.41 -16.72 20.89
N GLN A 376 3.06 -17.68 21.75
CA GLN A 376 3.88 -18.23 22.82
C GLN A 376 4.40 -19.63 22.47
N TRP A 377 4.41 -19.99 21.18
CA TRP A 377 4.70 -21.35 20.72
C TRP A 377 6.08 -21.88 21.15
N ASP A 378 7.04 -20.98 21.37
CA ASP A 378 8.40 -21.26 21.84
C ASP A 378 8.48 -21.58 23.33
N THR A 379 7.44 -21.25 24.09
CA THR A 379 7.34 -21.54 25.54
C THR A 379 6.58 -22.82 25.85
N ILE A 380 5.92 -23.42 24.85
CA ILE A 380 5.12 -24.62 25.01
C ILE A 380 6.01 -25.82 24.75
N ASP A 381 6.39 -26.50 25.82
CA ASP A 381 7.17 -27.72 25.75
C ASP A 381 6.24 -28.96 25.72
N PRO A 382 6.23 -29.76 24.63
CA PRO A 382 5.44 -30.99 24.53
C PRO A 382 5.77 -32.03 25.60
N ASP A 383 6.96 -31.95 26.20
CA ASP A 383 7.42 -32.89 27.22
C ASP A 383 6.96 -32.53 28.64
N THR A 384 6.46 -31.31 28.86
CA THR A 384 6.03 -30.87 30.19
C THR A 384 4.65 -30.22 30.25
N CYS A 385 4.03 -29.88 29.12
CA CYS A 385 2.76 -29.12 29.11
C CYS A 385 1.59 -29.81 29.83
N PHE A 386 1.59 -31.14 29.84
CA PHE A 386 0.54 -31.97 30.44
C PHE A 386 0.64 -32.06 31.97
N LEU A 387 1.60 -31.37 32.57
CA LEU A 387 1.80 -31.32 34.01
C LEU A 387 1.31 -30.01 34.60
N ASP A 388 0.71 -30.10 35.78
CA ASP A 388 0.27 -28.91 36.51
C ASP A 388 1.42 -28.28 37.30
N THR A 389 2.34 -27.66 36.57
CA THR A 389 3.55 -27.04 37.14
C THR A 389 3.27 -25.71 37.87
N GLU A 390 2.15 -25.06 37.55
CA GLU A 390 1.78 -23.74 38.04
C GLU A 390 1.00 -23.78 39.35
N LEU A 391 0.02 -24.70 39.48
CA LEU A 391 -0.76 -24.82 40.71
C LEU A 391 -0.02 -25.65 41.76
N GLU A 392 0.82 -26.59 41.35
CA GLU A 392 1.53 -27.47 42.27
C GLU A 392 3.00 -27.67 41.87
N PRO A 393 3.92 -26.77 42.28
CA PRO A 393 5.35 -26.82 41.93
C PRO A 393 6.06 -28.12 42.34
N SER A 394 5.43 -28.93 43.20
CA SER A 394 5.93 -30.26 43.57
C SER A 394 5.72 -31.33 42.49
N CYS A 395 4.92 -31.05 41.44
CA CYS A 395 4.72 -31.92 40.29
C CYS A 395 5.90 -31.94 39.31
N VAL A 396 6.82 -30.98 39.42
CA VAL A 396 8.10 -31.01 38.69
C VAL A 396 9.19 -31.50 39.64
N PRO A 397 9.94 -32.55 39.28
CA PRO A 397 11.10 -32.95 40.04
C PRO A 397 12.14 -31.83 40.03
N THR A 398 12.49 -31.30 41.19
CA THR A 398 13.56 -30.31 41.29
C THR A 398 14.93 -30.98 41.10
N ALA A 399 15.94 -30.25 40.61
CA ALA A 399 17.31 -30.74 40.54
C ALA A 399 17.84 -31.27 41.89
N GLU A 400 17.35 -30.73 43.02
CA GLU A 400 17.67 -31.23 44.38
C GLU A 400 17.11 -32.64 44.62
N ASN A 401 15.89 -32.92 44.15
CA ASN A 401 15.27 -34.24 44.26
C ASN A 401 15.93 -35.24 43.32
N ALA A 402 16.19 -34.85 42.06
CA ALA A 402 16.90 -35.67 41.09
C ALA A 402 18.30 -36.03 41.58
N ALA A 403 19.03 -35.07 42.15
CA ALA A 403 20.34 -35.28 42.76
C ALA A 403 20.31 -36.26 43.96
N ALA A 404 19.29 -36.17 44.81
CA ALA A 404 19.14 -37.04 45.99
C ALA A 404 18.87 -38.52 45.62
N ALA A 405 18.33 -38.77 44.43
CA ALA A 405 18.04 -40.11 43.91
C ALA A 405 19.22 -40.73 43.11
N VAL A 406 20.27 -39.97 42.80
CA VAL A 406 21.42 -40.48 42.05
C VAL A 406 22.18 -41.53 42.86
N ASP A 407 22.43 -42.68 42.24
CA ASP A 407 23.15 -43.78 42.83
C ASP A 407 24.18 -44.44 41.89
N SER A 408 25.09 -45.22 42.46
CA SER A 408 26.18 -45.83 41.70
C SER A 408 25.71 -46.88 40.70
N ALA A 409 24.58 -47.55 40.95
CA ALA A 409 24.05 -48.57 40.05
C ALA A 409 23.39 -47.94 38.81
N GLY A 410 22.67 -46.83 38.98
CA GLY A 410 22.07 -46.03 37.91
C GLY A 410 23.14 -45.41 37.01
N VAL A 411 24.14 -44.73 37.59
CA VAL A 411 25.24 -44.13 36.81
C VAL A 411 26.04 -45.20 36.04
N ALA A 412 26.29 -46.35 36.66
CA ALA A 412 26.94 -47.47 35.97
C ALA A 412 26.06 -48.06 34.87
N TYR A 413 24.75 -48.09 35.06
CA TYR A 413 23.80 -48.55 34.06
C TYR A 413 23.79 -47.63 32.83
N ASP A 414 23.69 -46.30 33.02
CA ASP A 414 23.67 -45.33 31.92
C ASP A 414 24.96 -45.45 31.09
N ILE A 415 26.12 -45.50 31.75
CA ILE A 415 27.41 -45.67 31.08
C ILE A 415 27.50 -47.02 30.36
N CYS A 416 27.03 -48.11 30.98
CA CYS A 416 26.99 -49.44 30.37
C CYS A 416 26.12 -49.46 29.11
N LEU A 417 24.97 -48.79 29.17
CA LEU A 417 24.01 -48.71 28.07
C LEU A 417 24.62 -47.97 26.88
N VAL A 418 25.13 -46.75 27.08
CA VAL A 418 25.75 -45.97 26.00
C VAL A 418 26.98 -46.69 25.43
N ALA A 419 27.78 -47.33 26.28
CA ALA A 419 28.95 -48.09 25.85
C ALA A 419 28.57 -49.32 25.01
N GLY A 420 27.59 -50.11 25.46
CA GLY A 420 27.09 -51.26 24.71
C GLY A 420 26.48 -50.85 23.38
N LEU A 421 25.77 -49.73 23.34
CA LEU A 421 25.23 -49.15 22.11
C LEU A 421 26.35 -48.69 21.17
N ARG A 422 27.41 -48.05 21.66
CA ARG A 422 28.60 -47.71 20.85
C ARG A 422 29.31 -48.93 20.30
N ASP A 423 29.45 -49.97 21.11
CA ASP A 423 30.10 -51.21 20.68
C ASP A 423 29.28 -51.91 19.57
N ALA A 424 27.95 -51.83 19.64
CA ALA A 424 27.04 -52.43 18.65
C ALA A 424 26.83 -51.58 17.39
N LEU A 425 26.73 -50.26 17.52
CA LEU A 425 26.33 -49.32 16.46
C LEU A 425 27.49 -48.48 15.91
N GLY A 426 28.66 -48.54 16.55
CA GLY A 426 29.84 -47.77 16.17
C GLY A 426 29.79 -46.30 16.60
N GLY A 427 30.62 -45.47 15.94
CA GLY A 427 30.84 -44.07 16.31
C GLY A 427 29.66 -43.12 16.06
N GLY A 428 28.53 -43.61 15.55
CA GLY A 428 27.29 -42.84 15.37
C GLY A 428 26.48 -42.66 16.66
N VAL A 429 26.89 -43.28 17.78
CA VAL A 429 26.25 -43.12 19.09
C VAL A 429 27.05 -42.14 19.94
N ALA A 430 26.55 -40.92 20.04
CA ALA A 430 27.13 -39.86 20.86
C ALA A 430 26.10 -39.32 21.86
N THR A 431 26.57 -38.78 22.96
CA THR A 431 25.70 -38.14 23.95
C THR A 431 25.40 -36.67 23.63
N GLY A 432 26.13 -36.09 22.68
CA GLY A 432 26.13 -34.65 22.43
C GLY A 432 27.01 -33.86 23.41
N SER A 433 27.50 -34.50 24.48
CA SER A 433 28.41 -33.93 25.47
C SER A 433 29.79 -34.59 25.39
N ALA A 434 30.81 -33.81 25.03
CA ALA A 434 32.17 -34.32 24.91
C ALA A 434 32.69 -34.93 26.23
N THR A 435 32.25 -34.38 27.36
CA THR A 435 32.56 -34.87 28.72
C THR A 435 31.91 -36.22 29.00
N ALA A 436 30.62 -36.39 28.70
CA ALA A 436 29.93 -37.67 28.87
C ALA A 436 30.49 -38.73 27.90
N ASP A 437 30.78 -38.35 26.66
CA ASP A 437 31.37 -39.24 25.67
C ASP A 437 32.74 -39.79 26.10
N ASP A 438 33.61 -38.94 26.66
CA ASP A 438 34.92 -39.31 27.19
C ASP A 438 34.83 -40.22 28.43
N VAL A 439 33.83 -39.99 29.29
CA VAL A 439 33.54 -40.88 30.43
C VAL A 439 33.09 -42.26 29.94
N VAL A 440 32.14 -42.32 29.01
CA VAL A 440 31.65 -43.58 28.43
C VAL A 440 32.78 -44.35 27.75
N THR A 441 33.68 -43.65 27.04
CA THR A 441 34.80 -44.28 26.34
C THR A 441 35.81 -44.92 27.31
N ARG A 442 36.05 -44.27 28.46
CA ARG A 442 37.04 -44.73 29.44
C ARG A 442 36.51 -45.76 30.42
N VAL A 443 35.25 -45.65 30.81
CA VAL A 443 34.62 -46.50 31.85
C VAL A 443 33.75 -47.61 31.22
N GLY A 444 33.09 -47.30 30.11
CA GLY A 444 32.15 -48.19 29.41
C GLY A 444 32.66 -49.59 29.10
N PRO A 445 33.87 -49.76 28.50
CA PRO A 445 34.39 -51.10 28.18
C PRO A 445 34.52 -52.01 29.41
N ALA A 446 34.83 -51.44 30.58
CA ALA A 446 34.90 -52.20 31.83
C ALA A 446 33.52 -52.61 32.35
N LEU A 447 32.50 -51.78 32.10
CA LEU A 447 31.11 -52.05 32.48
C LEU A 447 30.36 -52.94 31.49
N GLY A 448 30.78 -53.01 30.21
CA GLY A 448 30.18 -53.84 29.16
C GLY A 448 30.74 -55.26 29.04
N ALA A 449 31.97 -55.53 29.48
CA ALA A 449 32.62 -56.83 29.29
C ALA A 449 31.91 -58.00 30.02
N ASP A 450 31.76 -59.15 29.36
CA ASP A 450 30.91 -60.31 29.74
C ASP A 450 31.22 -60.95 31.14
N ARG A 451 32.40 -60.70 31.71
CA ARG A 451 32.83 -61.26 33.02
C ARG A 451 32.86 -60.28 34.19
N ALA A 452 32.35 -59.06 34.01
CA ALA A 452 32.66 -57.92 34.86
C ALA A 452 31.58 -57.53 35.89
N HIS A 453 30.92 -58.49 36.56
CA HIS A 453 29.98 -58.17 37.67
C HIS A 453 30.63 -57.32 38.78
N SER A 454 31.95 -57.42 38.96
CA SER A 454 32.70 -56.60 39.91
C SER A 454 32.92 -55.15 39.43
N ALA A 455 32.75 -54.83 38.15
CA ALA A 455 32.98 -53.48 37.62
C ALA A 455 31.88 -52.49 38.04
N PHE A 456 30.60 -52.89 37.98
CA PHE A 456 29.49 -52.08 38.52
C PHE A 456 29.73 -51.75 40.00
N THR A 457 30.27 -52.70 40.76
CA THR A 457 30.52 -52.53 42.20
C THR A 457 31.80 -51.76 42.53
N ARG A 458 32.66 -51.50 41.52
CA ARG A 458 33.85 -50.65 41.63
C ARG A 458 33.54 -49.19 41.29
N LEU A 459 32.40 -48.92 40.66
CA LEU A 459 31.89 -47.55 40.51
C LEU A 459 31.29 -47.10 41.84
N GLN A 460 31.76 -45.97 42.35
CA GLN A 460 31.24 -45.36 43.56
C GLN A 460 30.99 -43.88 43.32
N VAL A 461 29.74 -43.45 43.39
CA VAL A 461 29.37 -42.03 43.40
C VAL A 461 29.95 -41.39 44.65
N THR A 462 30.77 -40.37 44.49
CA THR A 462 31.48 -39.67 45.58
C THR A 462 30.85 -38.32 45.93
N ALA A 463 30.22 -37.64 44.97
CA ALA A 463 29.47 -36.41 45.20
C ALA A 463 28.40 -36.25 44.12
N VAL A 464 27.30 -35.60 44.48
CA VAL A 464 26.23 -35.17 43.56
C VAL A 464 25.91 -33.72 43.90
N ALA A 465 25.87 -32.85 42.91
CA ALA A 465 25.55 -31.45 43.08
C ALA A 465 24.59 -30.97 41.98
N PRO A 466 23.61 -30.10 42.30
CA PRO A 466 22.91 -29.36 41.26
C PRO A 466 23.90 -28.45 40.53
N GLY A 467 23.80 -28.36 39.21
CA GLY A 467 24.60 -27.47 38.38
C GLY A 467 24.04 -26.04 38.34
N GLU A 468 24.51 -25.25 37.38
CA GLU A 468 24.06 -23.86 37.19
C GLU A 468 22.72 -23.77 36.44
N GLY A 469 22.40 -24.78 35.63
CA GLY A 469 21.11 -24.91 34.94
C GLY A 469 20.01 -25.55 35.80
N PRO A 470 18.71 -25.27 35.51
CA PRO A 470 17.57 -25.83 36.24
C PRO A 470 17.50 -27.36 36.18
N ASP A 471 18.10 -27.98 35.15
CA ASP A 471 18.09 -29.42 34.93
C ASP A 471 19.49 -30.06 35.09
N GLU A 472 20.51 -29.27 35.47
CA GLU A 472 21.89 -29.76 35.55
C GLU A 472 22.12 -30.53 36.86
N VAL A 473 22.54 -31.80 36.75
CA VAL A 473 22.87 -32.66 37.90
C VAL A 473 24.27 -33.22 37.70
N LEU A 474 25.26 -32.58 38.33
CA LEU A 474 26.66 -32.98 38.25
C LEU A 474 26.94 -34.15 39.18
N VAL A 475 27.29 -35.29 38.59
CA VAL A 475 27.61 -36.52 39.30
C VAL A 475 29.11 -36.76 39.24
N THR A 476 29.74 -36.86 40.40
CA THR A 476 31.16 -37.18 40.54
C THR A 476 31.32 -38.57 41.12
N PHE A 477 31.97 -39.48 40.41
CA PHE A 477 32.16 -40.86 40.82
C PHE A 477 33.60 -41.33 40.61
N THR A 478 34.00 -42.39 41.32
CA THR A 478 35.27 -43.06 41.13
C THR A 478 35.08 -44.44 40.52
N HIS A 479 35.92 -44.80 39.55
CA HIS A 479 36.00 -46.16 38.97
C HIS A 479 37.47 -46.54 38.80
N ASP A 480 37.88 -47.67 39.37
CA ASP A 480 39.28 -48.15 39.40
C ASP A 480 40.30 -47.11 39.94
N GLY A 481 39.87 -46.31 40.91
CA GLY A 481 40.69 -45.29 41.57
C GLY A 481 40.85 -43.97 40.81
N ALA A 482 40.31 -43.87 39.59
CA ALA A 482 40.19 -42.60 38.85
C ALA A 482 38.84 -41.95 39.14
N GLN A 483 38.83 -40.61 39.25
CA GLN A 483 37.63 -39.80 39.51
C GLN A 483 37.12 -39.15 38.22
N TYR A 484 35.81 -39.17 38.02
CA TYR A 484 35.11 -38.63 36.86
C TYR A 484 33.97 -37.73 37.33
N THR A 485 33.70 -36.66 36.60
CA THR A 485 32.54 -35.78 36.83
C THR A 485 31.80 -35.61 35.51
N VAL A 486 30.48 -35.79 35.52
CA VAL A 486 29.63 -35.72 34.35
C VAL A 486 28.25 -35.18 34.73
N ASN A 487 27.63 -34.40 33.86
CA ASN A 487 26.24 -34.02 34.01
C ASN A 487 25.36 -35.25 33.68
N ARG A 488 24.53 -35.71 34.61
CA ARG A 488 23.76 -36.97 34.44
C ARG A 488 22.80 -36.93 33.24
N PRO A 489 22.03 -35.86 32.99
CA PRO A 489 21.23 -35.74 31.77
C PRO A 489 22.04 -35.92 30.49
N ASP A 490 23.31 -35.51 30.47
CA ASP A 490 24.18 -35.74 29.31
C ASP A 490 24.45 -37.24 29.10
N LEU A 491 24.51 -38.07 30.15
CA LEU A 491 24.64 -39.52 29.98
C LEU A 491 23.36 -40.17 29.43
N ALA A 492 22.20 -39.58 29.70
CA ALA A 492 20.90 -40.03 29.23
C ALA A 492 20.54 -39.47 27.84
N ALA A 493 21.08 -38.32 27.45
CA ALA A 493 20.92 -37.73 26.13
C ALA A 493 21.62 -38.62 25.09
N LEU A 494 20.86 -39.41 24.34
CA LEU A 494 21.37 -40.29 23.29
C LEU A 494 21.00 -39.72 21.91
N ASN A 495 21.99 -39.18 21.20
CA ASN A 495 21.88 -38.92 19.77
C ASN A 495 22.16 -40.24 19.04
N LEU A 496 21.09 -40.96 18.70
CA LEU A 496 21.15 -42.22 17.98
C LEU A 496 20.71 -42.04 16.52
N GLU A 497 21.60 -42.40 15.59
CA GLU A 497 21.23 -42.81 14.23
C GLU A 497 21.23 -44.34 14.17
N LEU A 498 20.04 -44.95 14.11
CA LEU A 498 19.91 -46.41 14.00
C LEU A 498 20.25 -46.86 12.57
N PRO A 499 21.21 -47.78 12.38
CA PRO A 499 21.42 -48.45 11.10
C PRO A 499 20.16 -49.26 10.71
N PRO A 500 19.73 -49.24 9.44
CA PRO A 500 18.55 -49.97 8.99
C PRO A 500 18.68 -51.50 9.08
N ASP A 501 19.89 -52.01 9.34
CA ASP A 501 20.28 -53.42 9.39
C ASP A 501 20.62 -53.93 10.80
N LEU A 502 20.28 -53.18 11.85
CA LEU A 502 20.50 -53.61 13.24
C LEU A 502 19.70 -54.90 13.55
N PRO A 503 20.36 -56.00 13.99
CA PRO A 503 19.64 -57.20 14.39
C PRO A 503 18.71 -56.89 15.57
N PRO A 504 17.43 -57.33 15.53
CA PRO A 504 16.41 -56.96 16.52
C PRO A 504 16.74 -57.42 17.94
N GLU A 505 17.62 -58.40 18.10
CA GLU A 505 18.12 -58.91 19.39
C GLU A 505 19.19 -58.02 20.03
N THR A 506 19.88 -57.17 19.28
CA THR A 506 21.07 -56.43 19.74
C THR A 506 20.75 -55.47 20.87
N LEU A 507 19.68 -54.66 20.73
CA LEU A 507 19.26 -53.71 21.76
C LEU A 507 18.73 -54.43 23.02
N PRO A 508 17.80 -55.41 22.92
CA PRO A 508 17.37 -56.21 24.07
C PRO A 508 18.52 -56.90 24.82
N ASP A 509 19.56 -57.36 24.11
CA ASP A 509 20.70 -58.04 24.73
C ASP A 509 21.56 -57.08 25.57
N ILE A 510 21.84 -55.87 25.05
CA ILE A 510 22.56 -54.83 25.79
C ILE A 510 21.77 -54.41 27.02
N TRP A 511 20.46 -54.18 26.87
CA TRP A 511 19.59 -53.76 27.96
C TRP A 511 19.48 -54.84 29.03
N ARG A 512 19.34 -56.12 28.63
CA ARG A 512 19.35 -57.28 29.52
C ARG A 512 20.65 -57.36 30.31
N LEU A 513 21.79 -57.20 29.62
CA LEU A 513 23.10 -57.29 30.24
C LEU A 513 23.31 -56.18 31.29
N CYS A 514 23.07 -54.93 30.92
CA CYS A 514 23.25 -53.78 31.81
C CYS A 514 22.21 -53.77 32.94
N GLY A 515 20.95 -54.10 32.65
CA GLY A 515 19.87 -54.16 33.64
C GLY A 515 20.10 -55.25 34.70
N HIS A 516 20.49 -56.46 34.27
CA HIS A 516 20.86 -57.52 35.22
C HIS A 516 22.00 -57.09 36.15
N ARG A 517 23.01 -56.39 35.62
CA ARG A 517 24.14 -55.89 36.42
C ARG A 517 23.73 -54.79 37.39
N ARG A 518 22.80 -53.90 36.98
CA ARG A 518 22.19 -52.90 37.85
C ARG A 518 21.49 -53.56 39.03
N GLU A 519 20.65 -54.58 38.79
CA GLU A 519 19.98 -55.32 39.87
C GLU A 519 20.95 -55.99 40.84
N VAL A 520 21.99 -56.63 40.32
CA VAL A 520 23.02 -57.25 41.16
C VAL A 520 23.75 -56.21 42.01
N ALA A 521 23.91 -54.98 41.51
CA ALA A 521 24.47 -53.87 42.26
C ALA A 521 23.48 -53.32 43.31
N LEU A 522 22.21 -53.15 42.94
CA LEU A 522 21.14 -52.70 43.85
C LEU A 522 20.91 -53.68 45.00
N ALA A 523 20.95 -54.99 44.74
CA ALA A 523 20.78 -56.03 45.75
C ALA A 523 21.88 -56.04 46.83
N ARG A 524 22.99 -55.31 46.63
CA ARG A 524 24.06 -55.15 47.62
C ARG A 524 23.84 -53.97 48.56
N ARG A 525 22.79 -53.18 48.35
CA ARG A 525 22.40 -52.12 49.27
C ARG A 525 22.02 -52.69 50.63
N PRO A 526 22.15 -51.89 51.70
CA PRO A 526 21.75 -52.35 53.02
C PRO A 526 20.26 -52.71 53.06
N GLU A 527 19.93 -53.80 53.76
CA GLU A 527 18.55 -54.25 53.96
C GLU A 527 17.73 -53.32 54.88
N ARG A 528 18.38 -52.37 55.56
CA ARG A 528 17.75 -51.39 56.45
C ARG A 528 18.38 -50.02 56.29
N ASP A 529 17.56 -48.98 56.28
CA ASP A 529 18.02 -47.61 56.17
C ASP A 529 18.87 -47.19 57.38
N PRO A 530 20.03 -46.55 57.17
CA PRO A 530 20.82 -45.99 58.24
C PRO A 530 20.13 -44.75 58.84
N ALA A 531 20.51 -44.40 60.07
CA ALA A 531 19.98 -43.21 60.76
C ALA A 531 20.34 -41.90 60.04
N THR A 532 21.46 -41.90 59.29
CA THR A 532 21.89 -40.80 58.44
C THR A 532 22.48 -41.35 57.15
N CYS A 533 22.28 -40.65 56.04
CA CYS A 533 22.88 -40.98 54.76
C CYS A 533 23.58 -39.73 54.18
N GLU A 534 24.59 -39.95 53.34
CA GLU A 534 25.23 -38.92 52.52
C GLU A 534 24.95 -39.15 51.02
N ARG A 535 24.57 -40.37 50.64
CA ARG A 535 24.37 -40.82 49.26
C ARG A 535 23.25 -41.87 49.20
N ALA A 536 22.56 -41.97 48.07
CA ALA A 536 21.50 -42.95 47.88
C ALA A 536 21.98 -44.41 48.02
N ASP A 537 23.24 -44.70 47.71
CA ASP A 537 23.85 -46.03 47.88
C ASP A 537 23.88 -46.52 49.34
N GLN A 538 23.76 -45.60 50.31
CA GLN A 538 23.72 -45.94 51.75
C GLN A 538 22.30 -46.27 52.23
N CYS A 539 21.28 -46.00 51.41
CA CYS A 539 19.89 -46.31 51.72
C CYS A 539 19.51 -47.70 51.18
N THR A 540 18.38 -48.21 51.62
CA THR A 540 17.76 -49.41 51.04
C THR A 540 17.43 -49.21 49.56
N ALA A 541 17.29 -50.30 48.82
CA ALA A 541 16.86 -50.23 47.43
C ALA A 541 15.49 -49.53 47.34
N GLY A 542 15.37 -48.51 46.49
CA GLY A 542 14.17 -47.68 46.38
C GLY A 542 14.12 -46.44 47.28
N ALA A 543 15.12 -46.19 48.13
CA ALA A 543 15.22 -44.94 48.91
C ALA A 543 16.28 -43.97 48.34
N ALA A 544 15.92 -42.68 48.33
CA ALA A 544 16.81 -41.58 48.00
C ALA A 544 17.43 -40.99 49.28
N CYS A 545 18.65 -40.46 49.19
CA CYS A 545 19.28 -39.78 50.33
C CYS A 545 19.01 -38.28 50.25
N PHE A 546 18.03 -37.80 50.99
CA PHE A 546 17.62 -36.40 50.97
C PHE A 546 17.86 -35.73 52.32
N ARG A 547 18.67 -34.66 52.31
CA ARG A 547 19.01 -33.85 53.50
C ARG A 547 19.44 -34.70 54.70
N GLY A 548 20.24 -35.73 54.44
CA GLY A 548 20.80 -36.59 55.47
C GLY A 548 19.93 -37.78 55.90
N ALA A 549 18.75 -37.97 55.32
CA ALA A 549 17.84 -39.05 55.67
C ALA A 549 17.41 -39.86 54.43
N CYS A 550 17.30 -41.19 54.61
CA CYS A 550 16.74 -42.06 53.58
C CYS A 550 15.23 -41.85 53.50
N ARG A 551 14.75 -41.50 52.30
CA ARG A 551 13.36 -41.18 52.01
C ARG A 551 12.88 -42.04 50.85
N HIS A 552 11.79 -42.78 51.10
CA HIS A 552 11.10 -43.59 50.10
C HIS A 552 10.05 -42.77 49.34
N ASP A 553 9.55 -41.70 49.95
CA ASP A 553 8.54 -40.77 49.39
C ASP A 553 9.12 -39.85 48.31
N LEU A 554 10.40 -39.48 48.41
CA LEU A 554 11.11 -38.71 47.36
C LEU A 554 11.62 -39.58 46.21
N ALA A 555 11.56 -40.90 46.38
CA ALA A 555 11.82 -41.86 45.31
C ALA A 555 10.53 -42.26 44.58
N VAL A 556 9.35 -41.94 45.14
CA VAL A 556 8.10 -41.97 44.38
C VAL A 556 8.11 -40.71 43.51
N ASP A 557 8.40 -40.92 42.23
CA ASP A 557 8.35 -39.89 41.20
C ASP A 557 7.06 -39.05 41.38
N PRO A 558 7.15 -37.71 41.53
CA PRO A 558 5.97 -36.84 41.56
C PRO A 558 5.02 -37.07 40.40
N ALA A 559 5.53 -37.59 39.27
CA ALA A 559 4.75 -38.05 38.14
C ALA A 559 3.76 -39.18 38.52
N ARG A 560 3.98 -40.00 39.56
CA ARG A 560 3.01 -41.03 39.98
C ARG A 560 1.74 -40.47 40.66
N ARG A 561 1.62 -39.16 40.82
CA ARG A 561 0.45 -38.50 41.44
C ARG A 561 -0.59 -38.11 40.38
N PRO A 562 -1.83 -38.64 40.44
CA PRO A 562 -2.88 -38.30 39.48
C PRO A 562 -3.18 -36.79 39.41
N GLU A 563 -3.05 -36.07 40.51
CA GLU A 563 -3.26 -34.61 40.57
C GLU A 563 -2.26 -33.79 39.75
N CYS A 564 -1.11 -34.37 39.38
CA CYS A 564 -0.09 -33.68 38.57
C CYS A 564 -0.38 -33.70 37.08
N TYR A 565 -1.33 -34.51 36.61
CA TYR A 565 -1.62 -34.67 35.19
C TYR A 565 -2.87 -33.90 34.77
N ARG A 566 -2.79 -33.24 33.61
CA ARG A 566 -3.88 -32.50 33.01
C ARG A 566 -3.97 -32.69 31.49
N GLY A 567 -5.17 -32.50 30.98
CA GLY A 567 -5.48 -32.65 29.55
C GLY A 567 -5.42 -34.08 29.04
N VAL A 568 -5.69 -34.25 27.75
CA VAL A 568 -5.70 -35.57 27.11
C VAL A 568 -4.32 -36.23 27.19
N MET A 569 -3.24 -35.45 27.07
CA MET A 569 -1.89 -35.97 27.24
C MET A 569 -1.65 -36.45 28.67
N GLY A 570 -2.10 -35.70 29.69
CA GLY A 570 -1.98 -36.10 31.09
C GLY A 570 -2.79 -37.36 31.40
N GLU A 571 -4.00 -37.51 30.84
CA GLU A 571 -4.82 -38.72 30.99
C GLU A 571 -4.10 -39.98 30.46
N VAL A 572 -3.46 -39.88 29.29
CA VAL A 572 -2.72 -40.99 28.70
C VAL A 572 -1.41 -41.24 29.47
N ALA A 573 -0.70 -40.19 29.90
CA ALA A 573 0.50 -40.34 30.74
C ALA A 573 0.18 -41.08 32.06
N LEU A 574 -0.90 -40.70 32.73
CA LEU A 574 -1.38 -41.38 33.94
C LEU A 574 -1.79 -42.83 33.65
N ALA A 575 -2.34 -43.12 32.47
CA ALA A 575 -2.66 -44.48 32.06
C ALA A 575 -1.41 -45.35 31.84
N VAL A 576 -0.28 -44.77 31.41
CA VAL A 576 1.00 -45.48 31.36
C VAL A 576 1.48 -45.81 32.76
N GLU A 577 1.46 -44.85 33.69
CA GLU A 577 1.89 -45.07 35.09
C GLU A 577 1.02 -46.13 35.81
N ALA A 578 -0.28 -46.10 35.57
CA ALA A 578 -1.19 -47.13 36.07
C ALA A 578 -0.82 -48.52 35.53
N ALA A 579 -0.49 -48.63 34.24
CA ALA A 579 -0.07 -49.90 33.64
C ALA A 579 1.29 -50.38 34.17
N ASN A 580 2.24 -49.47 34.44
CA ASN A 580 3.52 -49.81 35.08
C ASN A 580 3.29 -50.39 36.49
N THR A 581 2.42 -49.75 37.27
CA THR A 581 2.05 -50.22 38.61
C THR A 581 1.38 -51.61 38.56
N GLU A 582 0.52 -51.88 37.58
CA GLU A 582 -0.09 -53.21 37.39
C GLU A 582 0.95 -54.32 37.13
N ILE A 583 2.03 -54.00 36.41
CA ILE A 583 3.11 -54.94 36.13
C ILE A 583 3.95 -55.22 37.38
N GLU A 584 4.26 -54.17 38.17
CA GLU A 584 4.94 -54.33 39.46
C GLU A 584 4.14 -55.27 40.39
N VAL A 585 2.81 -55.07 40.48
CA VAL A 585 1.92 -55.93 41.26
C VAL A 585 1.92 -57.36 40.73
N ALA A 586 1.74 -57.55 39.42
CA ALA A 586 1.70 -58.89 38.83
C ALA A 586 3.05 -59.63 38.95
N ARG A 587 4.18 -58.90 38.95
CA ARG A 587 5.51 -59.44 39.23
C ARG A 587 5.64 -59.91 40.68
N ALA A 588 5.16 -59.11 41.63
CA ALA A 588 5.15 -59.50 43.05
C ALA A 588 4.32 -60.78 43.26
N GLU A 589 3.16 -60.89 42.61
CA GLU A 589 2.35 -62.11 42.60
C GLU A 589 3.10 -63.32 42.00
N LEU A 590 3.80 -63.13 40.88
CA LEU A 590 4.59 -64.20 40.24
C LEU A 590 5.70 -64.70 41.18
N ASP A 591 6.39 -63.79 41.88
CA ASP A 591 7.43 -64.16 42.83
C ASP A 591 6.85 -64.93 44.03
N GLU A 592 5.74 -64.45 44.59
CA GLU A 592 5.04 -65.13 45.69
C GLU A 592 4.61 -66.55 45.29
N PHE A 593 3.97 -66.71 44.13
CA PHE A 593 3.53 -68.03 43.66
C PHE A 593 4.69 -68.96 43.33
N SER A 594 5.79 -68.44 42.76
CA SER A 594 6.99 -69.23 42.49
C SER A 594 7.65 -69.74 43.79
N GLN A 595 7.69 -68.91 44.84
CA GLN A 595 8.23 -69.31 46.14
C GLN A 595 7.30 -70.30 46.85
N ALA A 596 5.99 -70.06 46.82
CA ALA A 596 5.00 -70.98 47.38
C ALA A 596 5.04 -72.35 46.68
N PHE A 597 5.23 -72.37 45.36
CA PHE A 597 5.45 -73.60 44.59
C PHE A 597 6.71 -74.35 45.05
N ASP A 598 7.85 -73.67 45.16
CA ASP A 598 9.11 -74.28 45.62
C ASP A 598 8.95 -74.90 47.02
N ILE A 599 8.39 -74.14 47.96
CA ILE A 599 8.13 -74.59 49.33
C ILE A 599 7.19 -75.80 49.34
N ALA A 600 6.12 -75.77 48.54
CA ALA A 600 5.15 -76.86 48.47
C ALA A 600 5.78 -78.15 47.92
N VAL A 601 6.53 -78.07 46.81
CA VAL A 601 7.19 -79.24 46.21
C VAL A 601 8.29 -79.79 47.14
N GLN A 602 9.12 -78.93 47.74
CA GLN A 602 10.10 -79.36 48.74
C GLN A 602 9.44 -80.06 49.93
N GLY A 603 8.31 -79.53 50.41
CA GLY A 603 7.49 -80.16 51.44
C GLY A 603 6.99 -81.55 51.04
N CYS A 604 6.54 -81.72 49.79
CA CYS A 604 6.14 -83.02 49.25
C CYS A 604 7.31 -84.00 49.14
N LEU A 605 8.49 -83.53 48.71
CA LEU A 605 9.71 -84.34 48.61
C LEU A 605 10.19 -84.82 49.99
N ILE A 606 10.14 -83.96 51.00
CA ILE A 606 10.49 -84.31 52.39
C ILE A 606 9.52 -85.35 52.98
N GLN A 607 8.24 -85.31 52.61
CA GLN A 607 7.27 -86.33 53.06
C GLN A 607 7.48 -87.69 52.38
N GLN A 608 8.24 -87.75 51.28
CA GLN A 608 8.49 -88.94 50.48
C GLN A 608 9.75 -89.73 50.91
N ASP A 609 10.40 -89.36 52.03
CA ASP A 609 11.74 -89.78 52.51
C ASP A 609 11.99 -91.28 52.78
N GLY A 610 11.25 -92.20 52.14
CA GLY A 610 11.40 -93.65 52.25
C GLY A 610 11.78 -94.41 50.96
N PHE A 611 11.99 -93.76 49.80
CA PHE A 611 12.20 -94.47 48.53
C PHE A 611 13.37 -93.94 47.68
N GLU A 612 14.06 -94.84 46.95
CA GLU A 612 15.18 -94.59 45.99
C GLU A 612 14.90 -93.59 44.85
N ARG A 613 13.70 -92.99 44.79
CA ARG A 613 13.22 -92.13 43.68
C ARG A 613 13.28 -90.62 43.97
N ALA A 614 13.72 -90.21 45.17
CA ALA A 614 13.77 -88.79 45.56
C ALA A 614 14.80 -87.97 44.73
N GLU A 615 15.89 -88.58 44.29
CA GLU A 615 16.94 -87.91 43.51
C GLU A 615 16.45 -87.50 42.11
N GLU A 616 15.64 -88.33 41.46
CA GLU A 616 15.08 -88.02 40.14
C GLU A 616 14.03 -86.90 40.22
N LEU A 617 13.13 -86.96 41.20
CA LEU A 617 12.12 -85.91 41.41
C LEU A 617 12.75 -84.58 41.82
N THR A 618 13.86 -84.59 42.57
CA THR A 618 14.63 -83.37 42.89
C THR A 618 15.28 -82.78 41.64
N ARG A 619 15.79 -83.62 40.73
CA ARG A 619 16.36 -83.16 39.46
C ARG A 619 15.28 -82.52 38.59
N GLN A 620 14.11 -83.13 38.48
CA GLN A 620 12.97 -82.58 37.75
C GLN A 620 12.46 -81.29 38.38
N HIS A 621 12.37 -81.21 39.71
CA HIS A 621 12.04 -79.98 40.44
C HIS A 621 13.02 -78.84 40.12
N ASN A 622 14.33 -79.11 40.13
CA ASN A 622 15.34 -78.11 39.79
C ASN A 622 15.21 -77.61 38.33
N ILE A 623 14.76 -78.46 37.41
CA ILE A 623 14.48 -78.06 36.02
C ILE A 623 13.26 -77.12 35.98
N VAL A 624 12.17 -77.46 36.69
CA VAL A 624 10.98 -76.61 36.80
C VAL A 624 11.30 -75.26 37.46
N MET A 625 12.11 -75.26 38.52
CA MET A 625 12.59 -74.03 39.17
C MET A 625 13.54 -73.22 38.28
N GLY A 626 14.33 -73.87 37.43
CA GLY A 626 15.13 -73.21 36.40
C GLY A 626 14.26 -72.52 35.36
N ALA A 627 13.18 -73.18 34.94
CA ALA A 627 12.19 -72.59 34.02
C ALA A 627 11.42 -71.44 34.67
N LEU A 628 10.94 -71.59 35.91
CA LEU A 628 10.31 -70.50 36.68
C LEU A 628 11.27 -69.33 36.94
N GLY A 629 12.56 -69.61 37.18
CA GLY A 629 13.61 -68.60 37.25
C GLY A 629 13.81 -67.85 35.93
N GLY A 630 13.73 -68.56 34.81
CA GLY A 630 13.71 -67.96 33.47
C GLY A 630 12.46 -67.09 33.23
N ALA A 631 11.29 -67.53 33.69
CA ALA A 631 10.06 -66.76 33.64
C ALA A 631 10.13 -65.49 34.51
N LYS A 632 10.70 -65.58 35.71
CA LYS A 632 10.97 -64.44 36.59
C LYS A 632 11.92 -63.44 35.95
N LEU A 633 12.99 -63.92 35.31
CA LEU A 633 13.93 -63.07 34.57
C LEU A 633 13.27 -62.41 33.37
N ALA A 634 12.43 -63.13 32.60
CA ALA A 634 11.69 -62.57 31.49
C ALA A 634 10.74 -61.44 31.95
N ALA A 635 10.00 -61.65 33.05
CA ALA A 635 9.16 -60.63 33.66
C ALA A 635 9.97 -59.40 34.12
N GLN A 636 11.16 -59.60 34.68
CA GLN A 636 12.07 -58.50 35.01
C GLN A 636 12.50 -57.71 33.77
N LEU A 637 12.80 -58.39 32.66
CA LEU A 637 13.21 -57.74 31.42
C LEU A 637 12.10 -56.91 30.78
N THR A 638 10.87 -57.41 30.85
CA THR A 638 9.67 -56.69 30.45
C THR A 638 9.52 -55.40 31.26
N LEU A 639 9.69 -55.49 32.58
CA LEU A 639 9.64 -54.33 33.46
C LEU A 639 10.77 -53.34 33.14
N PHE A 640 12.02 -53.77 32.94
CA PHE A 640 13.11 -52.86 32.55
C PHE A 640 12.84 -52.12 31.24
N GLY A 641 12.27 -52.79 30.25
CA GLY A 641 11.91 -52.16 28.98
C GLY A 641 10.82 -51.10 29.13
N LEU A 642 9.96 -51.22 30.14
CA LEU A 642 8.87 -50.30 30.45
C LEU A 642 9.26 -49.25 31.48
N GLU A 643 10.11 -49.56 32.46
CA GLU A 643 10.76 -48.60 33.35
C GLU A 643 11.61 -47.64 32.53
N ALA A 644 12.42 -48.13 31.58
CA ALA A 644 13.14 -47.25 30.67
C ALA A 644 12.20 -46.38 29.79
N ALA A 645 10.98 -46.87 29.51
CA ALA A 645 9.97 -46.08 28.81
C ALA A 645 9.22 -45.11 29.75
N GLY A 646 9.03 -45.47 31.02
CA GLY A 646 8.45 -44.65 32.09
C GLY A 646 9.41 -43.56 32.56
N ASP A 647 10.71 -43.86 32.62
CA ASP A 647 11.78 -42.90 32.88
C ASP A 647 11.83 -41.86 31.76
N ALA A 648 11.59 -42.27 30.50
CA ALA A 648 11.40 -41.37 29.35
C ALA A 648 10.06 -40.60 29.36
N LEU A 649 9.12 -40.97 30.23
CA LEU A 649 7.90 -40.20 30.54
C LEU A 649 8.08 -39.30 31.76
N SER A 650 9.02 -39.63 32.65
CA SER A 650 9.34 -38.83 33.82
C SER A 650 10.10 -37.57 33.41
N ILE A 651 9.76 -36.45 34.04
CA ILE A 651 10.43 -35.16 33.83
C ILE A 651 11.83 -35.15 34.45
N THR A 652 12.19 -36.19 35.24
CA THR A 652 13.46 -36.22 35.98
C THR A 652 14.68 -36.36 35.09
N ASP A 653 14.51 -36.97 33.91
CA ASP A 653 15.57 -37.15 32.92
C ASP A 653 15.19 -36.33 31.68
N GLY A 654 15.72 -35.10 31.57
CA GLY A 654 15.53 -34.15 30.44
C GLY A 654 16.10 -34.64 29.10
N SER A 655 15.89 -35.91 28.78
CA SER A 655 16.43 -36.62 27.63
C SER A 655 15.43 -36.53 26.46
N SER A 656 15.71 -35.64 25.52
CA SER A 656 15.12 -35.64 24.20
C SER A 656 15.69 -36.82 23.37
N ILE A 657 15.46 -38.06 23.80
CA ILE A 657 15.87 -39.23 23.03
C ILE A 657 14.97 -39.29 21.79
N ASN A 658 15.56 -39.43 20.60
CA ASN A 658 14.82 -39.61 19.34
C ASN A 658 13.71 -40.68 19.49
N LEU A 659 12.46 -40.22 19.55
CA LEU A 659 11.23 -40.97 19.85
C LEU A 659 11.03 -42.24 18.99
N GLY A 660 11.63 -42.29 17.80
CA GLY A 660 11.55 -43.44 16.90
C GLY A 660 12.30 -44.69 17.40
N ALA A 661 13.39 -44.51 18.15
CA ALA A 661 14.19 -45.63 18.67
C ALA A 661 13.54 -46.27 19.91
N LEU A 662 13.01 -45.45 20.82
CA LEU A 662 12.37 -45.91 22.06
C LEU A 662 11.02 -46.59 21.82
N ALA A 663 10.22 -46.12 20.85
CA ALA A 663 8.99 -46.80 20.46
C ALA A 663 9.25 -48.18 19.82
N ALA A 664 10.36 -48.32 19.09
CA ALA A 664 10.80 -49.60 18.55
C ALA A 664 11.28 -50.56 19.65
N THR A 665 12.01 -50.08 20.66
CA THR A 665 12.47 -50.93 21.78
C THR A 665 11.36 -51.29 22.77
N ALA A 666 10.45 -50.36 23.08
CA ALA A 666 9.29 -50.58 23.94
C ALA A 666 8.27 -51.57 23.34
N THR A 667 8.36 -51.85 22.04
CA THR A 667 7.51 -52.85 21.36
C THR A 667 8.24 -54.18 21.11
N VAL A 668 9.58 -54.19 21.00
CA VAL A 668 10.37 -55.39 20.70
C VAL A 668 10.81 -56.13 21.96
N ALA A 669 11.31 -55.44 22.99
CA ALA A 669 11.79 -56.08 24.22
C ALA A 669 10.66 -56.84 24.96
N PRO A 670 9.45 -56.27 25.12
CA PRO A 670 8.32 -57.02 25.65
C PRO A 670 7.93 -58.24 24.85
N LYS A 671 7.93 -58.18 23.52
CA LYS A 671 7.52 -59.33 22.68
C LYS A 671 8.49 -60.50 22.82
N ALA A 672 9.79 -60.23 22.85
CA ALA A 672 10.80 -61.26 23.08
C ALA A 672 10.71 -61.84 24.49
N ALA A 673 10.50 -60.98 25.50
CA ALA A 673 10.34 -61.41 26.88
C ALA A 673 9.05 -62.22 27.10
N ILE A 674 7.93 -61.80 26.52
CA ILE A 674 6.65 -62.52 26.53
C ILE A 674 6.80 -63.91 25.89
N ALA A 675 7.45 -64.01 24.72
CA ALA A 675 7.69 -65.30 24.09
C ALA A 675 8.57 -66.22 24.95
N SER A 676 9.56 -65.65 25.65
CA SER A 676 10.39 -66.41 26.59
C SER A 676 9.65 -66.83 27.87
N LEU A 677 8.70 -66.01 28.34
CA LEU A 677 7.84 -66.27 29.49
C LEU A 677 6.88 -67.43 29.20
N GLU A 678 6.22 -67.40 28.03
CA GLU A 678 5.34 -68.48 27.57
C GLU A 678 6.10 -69.80 27.42
N LEU A 679 7.28 -69.77 26.79
CA LEU A 679 8.14 -70.95 26.63
C LEU A 679 8.60 -71.52 27.98
N ALA A 680 9.02 -70.65 28.90
CA ALA A 680 9.45 -71.06 30.23
C ALA A 680 8.30 -71.71 31.02
N MET A 681 7.09 -71.15 30.95
CA MET A 681 5.91 -71.74 31.60
C MET A 681 5.49 -73.07 30.96
N GLU A 682 5.59 -73.21 29.64
CA GLU A 682 5.30 -74.47 28.94
C GLU A 682 6.33 -75.57 29.26
N ILE A 683 7.61 -75.21 29.44
CA ILE A 683 8.64 -76.14 29.92
C ILE A 683 8.35 -76.55 31.37
N ALA A 684 8.04 -75.59 32.24
CA ALA A 684 7.70 -75.86 33.64
C ALA A 684 6.50 -76.81 33.77
N ASP A 685 5.42 -76.58 33.01
CA ASP A 685 4.21 -77.42 33.03
C ASP A 685 4.51 -78.85 32.54
N ARG A 686 5.23 -79.01 31.41
CA ARG A 686 5.55 -80.33 30.86
C ARG A 686 6.43 -81.17 31.78
N GLU A 687 7.46 -80.56 32.36
CA GLU A 687 8.38 -81.24 33.27
C GLU A 687 7.69 -81.60 34.59
N TYR A 688 6.77 -80.74 35.06
CA TYR A 688 5.95 -81.02 36.23
C TYR A 688 4.96 -82.18 36.01
N GLU A 689 4.29 -82.22 34.86
CA GLU A 689 3.41 -83.32 34.48
C GLU A 689 4.17 -84.65 34.37
N ALA A 690 5.37 -84.64 33.78
CA ALA A 690 6.25 -85.80 33.71
C ALA A 690 6.68 -86.29 35.09
N ALA A 691 7.00 -85.38 36.02
CA ALA A 691 7.31 -85.72 37.40
C ALA A 691 6.11 -86.33 38.14
N ARG A 692 4.90 -85.83 37.88
CA ARG A 692 3.65 -86.35 38.47
C ARG A 692 3.30 -87.75 37.98
N GLU A 693 3.51 -88.07 36.71
CA GLU A 693 3.26 -89.41 36.14
C GLU A 693 4.12 -90.50 36.80
N ILE A 694 5.34 -90.17 37.26
CA ILE A 694 6.24 -91.12 37.95
C ILE A 694 5.68 -91.56 39.32
N ILE A 695 4.70 -90.83 39.89
CA ILE A 695 4.15 -91.05 41.23
C ILE A 695 2.82 -91.84 41.16
N GLU A 696 2.87 -93.16 40.90
CA GLU A 696 1.64 -93.89 40.55
C GLU A 696 0.75 -94.39 41.72
N ASN A 697 1.22 -94.59 42.95
CA ASN A 697 0.42 -95.38 43.94
C ASN A 697 0.24 -94.83 45.37
N ALA A 698 0.52 -93.55 45.65
CA ALA A 698 0.28 -92.95 46.97
C ALA A 698 -0.71 -91.77 46.91
N THR A 699 -1.95 -91.99 47.34
CA THR A 699 -3.03 -90.97 47.35
C THR A 699 -2.65 -89.71 48.14
N ALA A 700 -1.87 -89.85 49.22
CA ALA A 700 -1.41 -88.72 50.03
C ALA A 700 -0.40 -87.82 49.30
N ILE A 701 0.54 -88.40 48.54
CA ILE A 701 1.53 -87.64 47.76
C ILE A 701 0.85 -86.93 46.58
N LYS A 702 -0.12 -87.58 45.93
CA LYS A 702 -0.92 -86.95 44.87
C LYS A 702 -1.68 -85.71 45.36
N LEU A 703 -2.18 -85.71 46.60
CA LEU A 703 -2.80 -84.52 47.20
C LEU A 703 -1.78 -83.38 47.40
N CYS A 704 -0.59 -83.69 47.90
CA CYS A 704 0.47 -82.69 48.09
C CYS A 704 0.93 -82.05 46.76
N PHE A 705 1.15 -82.85 45.71
CA PHE A 705 1.47 -82.32 44.38
C PHE A 705 0.26 -81.60 43.72
N ASN A 706 -0.99 -81.93 44.06
CA ASN A 706 -2.11 -81.10 43.61
C ASN A 706 -2.09 -79.69 44.24
N ASP A 707 -1.67 -79.58 45.51
CA ASP A 707 -1.51 -78.29 46.18
C ASP A 707 -0.37 -77.48 45.54
N ALA A 708 0.78 -78.10 45.26
CA ALA A 708 1.87 -77.48 44.50
C ALA A 708 1.40 -77.04 43.10
N GLN A 709 0.63 -77.87 42.39
CA GLN A 709 0.06 -77.51 41.07
C GLN A 709 -0.80 -76.25 41.14
N THR A 710 -1.51 -76.02 42.24
CA THR A 710 -2.32 -74.81 42.43
C THR A 710 -1.45 -73.55 42.45
N HIS A 711 -0.27 -73.60 43.09
CA HIS A 711 0.70 -72.50 43.08
C HIS A 711 1.33 -72.28 41.70
N LEU A 712 1.60 -73.36 40.95
CA LEU A 712 2.09 -73.26 39.56
C LEU A 712 1.06 -72.60 38.62
N ILE A 713 -0.22 -72.94 38.76
CA ILE A 713 -1.31 -72.30 38.03
C ILE A 713 -1.41 -70.81 38.42
N GLY A 714 -1.21 -70.48 39.70
CA GLY A 714 -1.10 -69.09 40.19
C GLY A 714 0.04 -68.31 39.52
N ALA A 715 1.23 -68.91 39.46
CA ALA A 715 2.39 -68.33 38.77
C ALA A 715 2.10 -68.11 37.28
N ARG A 716 1.44 -69.07 36.61
CA ARG A 716 1.02 -68.92 35.21
C ARG A 716 0.02 -67.79 35.02
N ALA A 717 -0.96 -67.66 35.92
CA ALA A 717 -1.94 -66.58 35.86
C ALA A 717 -1.28 -65.20 36.07
N ALA A 718 -0.33 -65.09 37.00
CA ALA A 718 0.46 -63.88 37.20
C ALA A 718 1.32 -63.55 35.96
N ALA A 719 1.97 -64.54 35.34
CA ALA A 719 2.71 -64.37 34.10
C ALA A 719 1.84 -63.83 32.93
N LEU A 720 0.62 -64.35 32.77
CA LEU A 720 -0.33 -63.85 31.77
C LEU A 720 -0.82 -62.42 32.08
N ARG A 721 -0.99 -62.07 33.36
CA ARG A 721 -1.30 -60.68 33.77
C ARG A 721 -0.16 -59.73 33.43
N ILE A 722 1.09 -60.13 33.65
CA ILE A 722 2.27 -59.34 33.25
C ILE A 722 2.26 -59.10 31.73
N GLN A 723 2.00 -60.14 30.93
CA GLN A 723 1.89 -60.02 29.47
C GLN A 723 0.78 -59.04 29.05
N GLN A 724 -0.41 -59.15 29.65
CA GLN A 724 -1.54 -58.28 29.34
C GLN A 724 -1.26 -56.83 29.73
N ALA A 725 -0.79 -56.60 30.96
CA ALA A 725 -0.47 -55.27 31.47
C ALA A 725 0.65 -54.61 30.66
N THR A 726 1.61 -55.40 30.19
CA THR A 726 2.67 -54.92 29.28
C THR A 726 2.13 -54.48 27.93
N LEU A 727 1.29 -55.29 27.29
CA LEU A 727 0.69 -54.91 26.00
C LEU A 727 -0.15 -53.64 26.14
N GLN A 728 -0.81 -53.47 27.28
CA GLN A 728 -1.53 -52.25 27.60
C GLN A 728 -0.58 -51.06 27.79
N ALA A 729 0.49 -51.19 28.57
CA ALA A 729 1.50 -50.16 28.76
C ALA A 729 2.14 -49.72 27.43
N THR A 730 2.58 -50.67 26.59
CA THR A 730 3.14 -50.39 25.27
C THR A 730 2.16 -49.62 24.38
N ARG A 731 0.86 -49.98 24.42
CA ARG A 731 -0.17 -49.24 23.66
C ARG A 731 -0.27 -47.80 24.15
N GLN A 732 -0.33 -47.58 25.46
CA GLN A 732 -0.46 -46.24 26.04
C GLN A 732 0.77 -45.38 25.75
N ILE A 733 1.99 -45.94 25.82
CA ILE A 733 3.24 -45.24 25.48
C ILE A 733 3.23 -44.78 24.02
N VAL A 734 2.82 -45.65 23.09
CA VAL A 734 2.72 -45.29 21.66
C VAL A 734 1.65 -44.20 21.46
N GLU A 735 0.51 -44.31 22.13
CA GLU A 735 -0.55 -43.32 22.08
C GLU A 735 -0.08 -41.95 22.60
N PHE A 736 0.62 -41.92 23.73
CA PHE A 736 1.19 -40.71 24.31
C PHE A 736 2.22 -40.04 23.38
N ASN A 737 3.13 -40.83 22.80
CA ASN A 737 4.12 -40.33 21.86
C ASN A 737 3.48 -39.77 20.58
N ASN A 738 2.40 -40.40 20.10
CA ASN A 738 1.63 -39.84 18.98
C ASN A 738 1.00 -38.49 19.35
N LEU A 739 0.56 -38.29 20.59
CA LEU A 739 0.04 -37.00 21.05
C LEU A 739 1.14 -35.94 21.13
N LYS A 740 2.36 -36.27 21.61
CA LYS A 740 3.52 -35.35 21.58
C LYS A 740 3.88 -34.89 20.17
N VAL A 741 3.91 -35.83 19.21
CA VAL A 741 4.15 -35.53 17.80
C VAL A 741 3.02 -34.68 17.22
N THR A 742 1.78 -34.98 17.58
CA THR A 742 0.61 -34.20 17.16
C THR A 742 0.69 -32.77 17.67
N LEU A 743 1.01 -32.56 18.95
CA LEU A 743 1.18 -31.24 19.55
C LEU A 743 2.29 -30.43 18.86
N SER A 744 3.46 -31.05 18.67
CA SER A 744 4.59 -30.41 17.97
C SER A 744 4.21 -30.02 16.53
N GLY A 745 3.47 -30.89 15.84
CA GLY A 745 2.93 -30.62 14.50
C GLY A 745 1.95 -29.45 14.50
N LEU A 746 1.02 -29.40 15.45
CA LEU A 746 0.04 -28.30 15.58
C LEU A 746 0.70 -26.95 15.87
N LEU A 747 1.73 -26.93 16.73
CA LEU A 747 2.49 -25.71 17.03
C LEU A 747 3.20 -25.18 15.78
N LEU A 748 3.92 -26.04 15.07
CA LEU A 748 4.64 -25.67 13.86
C LEU A 748 3.69 -25.24 12.74
N GLU A 749 2.64 -26.03 12.47
CA GLU A 749 1.68 -25.74 11.39
C GLU A 749 0.88 -24.46 11.68
N GLY A 750 0.46 -24.26 12.93
CA GLY A 750 -0.22 -23.05 13.35
C GLY A 750 0.65 -21.81 13.22
N HIS A 751 1.92 -21.90 13.66
CA HIS A 751 2.89 -20.81 13.53
C HIS A 751 3.13 -20.44 12.06
N LEU A 752 3.44 -21.43 11.21
CA LEU A 752 3.65 -21.20 9.77
C LEU A 752 2.40 -20.64 9.08
N SER A 753 1.20 -21.07 9.49
CA SER A 753 -0.06 -20.54 8.97
C SER A 753 -0.28 -19.07 9.34
N LEU A 754 0.07 -18.67 10.57
CA LEU A 754 0.04 -17.28 10.99
C LEU A 754 1.05 -16.43 10.22
N GLU A 755 2.28 -16.91 10.09
CA GLU A 755 3.31 -16.20 9.33
C GLU A 755 2.91 -16.04 7.86
N ALA A 756 2.36 -17.08 7.24
CA ALA A 756 1.87 -17.01 5.86
C ALA A 756 0.77 -15.95 5.69
N GLU A 757 -0.21 -15.88 6.59
CA GLU A 757 -1.28 -14.87 6.52
C GLU A 757 -0.78 -13.46 6.94
N ARG A 758 0.23 -13.37 7.82
CA ARG A 758 0.95 -12.13 8.17
C ARG A 758 1.82 -11.60 7.01
N ALA A 759 2.39 -12.50 6.21
CA ALA A 759 3.18 -12.17 5.04
C ALA A 759 2.32 -11.87 3.79
N ARG A 760 1.05 -12.27 3.79
CA ARG A 760 0.13 -12.02 2.68
C ARG A 760 -0.01 -10.52 2.39
N VAL A 761 0.53 -10.11 1.26
CA VAL A 761 0.49 -8.73 0.78
C VAL A 761 -0.91 -8.41 0.26
N LEU A 762 -1.56 -7.44 0.89
CA LEU A 762 -2.70 -6.74 0.31
C LEU A 762 -2.12 -5.54 -0.44
N HIS A 763 -2.06 -5.60 -1.77
CA HIS A 763 -1.65 -4.45 -2.55
C HIS A 763 -2.79 -3.42 -2.53
N PRO A 764 -2.63 -2.25 -1.89
CA PRO A 764 -3.51 -1.14 -2.19
C PRO A 764 -3.29 -0.81 -3.68
N LEU A 765 -4.37 -0.84 -4.46
CA LEU A 765 -4.32 -0.38 -5.84
C LEU A 765 -4.06 1.13 -5.81
N ASP A 766 -2.82 1.56 -6.06
CA ASP A 766 -2.44 2.97 -6.22
C ASP A 766 -3.28 3.56 -7.37
N THR A 767 -4.40 4.20 -7.03
CA THR A 767 -5.47 4.56 -8.00
C THR A 767 -5.86 6.02 -7.98
N ASP A 768 -5.18 6.83 -7.17
CA ASP A 768 -5.41 8.29 -7.13
C ASP A 768 -5.21 8.95 -8.50
N TYR A 769 -4.29 8.42 -9.32
CA TYR A 769 -3.98 8.97 -10.63
C TYR A 769 -5.18 8.98 -11.61
N TRP A 770 -6.02 7.93 -11.62
CA TRP A 770 -7.14 7.86 -12.57
C TRP A 770 -8.27 8.82 -12.23
N ILE A 771 -8.48 9.07 -10.94
CA ILE A 771 -9.51 10.00 -10.47
C ILE A 771 -9.09 11.42 -10.85
N ASP A 772 -7.85 11.79 -10.53
CA ASP A 772 -7.32 13.11 -10.83
C ASP A 772 -7.30 13.37 -12.35
N GLU A 773 -6.92 12.38 -13.16
CA GLU A 773 -6.96 12.48 -14.63
C GLU A 773 -8.38 12.69 -15.17
N ALA A 774 -9.37 11.97 -14.63
CA ALA A 774 -10.77 12.11 -15.03
C ALA A 774 -11.34 13.48 -14.65
N PHE A 775 -11.03 13.99 -13.45
CA PHE A 775 -11.40 15.34 -13.01
C PHE A 775 -10.76 16.41 -13.90
N ASP A 776 -9.46 16.32 -14.16
CA ASP A 776 -8.75 17.25 -15.03
C ASP A 776 -9.34 17.25 -16.44
N ALA A 777 -9.65 16.08 -17.00
CA ALA A 777 -10.30 15.96 -18.28
C ALA A 777 -11.68 16.64 -18.30
N TRP A 778 -12.49 16.44 -17.26
CA TRP A 778 -13.79 17.09 -17.11
C TRP A 778 -13.64 18.61 -17.01
N PHE A 779 -12.80 19.14 -16.13
CA PHE A 779 -12.62 20.59 -15.97
C PHE A 779 -12.12 21.28 -17.24
N ARG A 780 -11.20 20.64 -17.97
CA ARG A 780 -10.74 21.15 -19.27
C ARG A 780 -11.91 21.29 -20.26
N VAL A 781 -12.74 20.25 -20.39
CA VAL A 781 -13.87 20.25 -21.33
C VAL A 781 -14.98 21.20 -20.87
N LEU A 782 -15.29 21.25 -19.57
CA LEU A 782 -16.25 22.20 -19.02
C LEU A 782 -15.80 23.64 -19.28
N ARG A 783 -14.52 23.96 -19.06
CA ARG A 783 -14.00 25.29 -19.37
C ARG A 783 -14.11 25.61 -20.85
N GLN A 784 -13.86 24.66 -21.74
CA GLN A 784 -14.09 24.84 -23.17
C GLN A 784 -15.56 25.11 -23.50
N ALA A 785 -16.49 24.41 -22.85
CA ALA A 785 -17.92 24.66 -22.98
C ALA A 785 -18.31 26.07 -22.48
N ARG A 786 -17.75 26.54 -21.36
CA ARG A 786 -17.94 27.93 -20.88
C ARG A 786 -17.45 28.96 -21.89
N ARG A 787 -16.25 28.75 -22.47
CA ARG A 787 -15.70 29.63 -23.52
C ARG A 787 -16.65 29.73 -24.71
N ALA A 788 -17.10 28.60 -25.24
CA ALA A 788 -18.00 28.59 -26.38
C ALA A 788 -19.36 29.23 -26.04
N THR A 789 -19.90 28.98 -24.85
CA THR A 789 -21.15 29.59 -24.38
C THR A 789 -21.00 31.10 -24.17
N TYR A 790 -19.84 31.57 -23.68
CA TYR A 790 -19.54 32.99 -23.54
C TYR A 790 -19.44 33.68 -24.92
N LEU A 791 -18.78 33.05 -25.89
CA LEU A 791 -18.74 33.55 -27.27
C LEU A 791 -20.14 33.59 -27.90
N ALA A 792 -21.01 32.63 -27.58
CA ALA A 792 -22.40 32.62 -28.06
C ALA A 792 -23.22 33.73 -27.42
N LEU A 793 -23.00 33.99 -26.14
CA LEU A 793 -23.59 35.12 -25.45
C LEU A 793 -23.15 36.44 -26.10
N LEU A 794 -21.85 36.64 -26.33
CA LEU A 794 -21.33 37.83 -27.00
C LEU A 794 -21.86 37.98 -28.43
N ALA A 795 -22.02 36.86 -29.16
CA ALA A 795 -22.64 36.85 -30.47
C ALA A 795 -24.07 37.37 -30.44
N VAL A 796 -24.89 36.88 -29.49
CA VAL A 796 -26.28 37.30 -29.31
C VAL A 796 -26.37 38.77 -28.88
N GLU A 797 -25.54 39.20 -27.92
CA GLU A 797 -25.48 40.61 -27.51
C GLU A 797 -25.07 41.52 -28.67
N TYR A 798 -24.13 41.05 -29.49
CA TYR A 798 -23.66 41.78 -30.66
C TYR A 798 -24.76 41.89 -31.73
N GLU A 799 -25.32 40.78 -32.18
CA GLU A 799 -26.33 40.74 -33.24
C GLU A 799 -27.60 41.45 -32.79
N PHE A 800 -28.13 41.15 -31.61
CA PHE A 800 -29.41 41.70 -31.14
C PHE A 800 -29.28 43.02 -30.37
N GLN A 801 -28.07 43.57 -30.26
CA GLN A 801 -27.75 44.85 -29.60
C GLN A 801 -28.36 45.01 -28.21
N LEU A 802 -28.29 43.94 -27.44
CA LEU A 802 -28.82 43.85 -26.09
C LEU A 802 -27.71 43.51 -25.11
N SER A 803 -27.94 43.77 -23.83
CA SER A 803 -27.06 43.34 -22.74
C SER A 803 -27.76 42.23 -21.96
N LEU A 804 -27.03 41.16 -21.65
CA LEU A 804 -27.51 40.01 -20.91
C LEU A 804 -26.82 39.94 -19.55
N ASP A 805 -27.61 39.72 -18.50
CA ASP A 805 -27.08 39.48 -17.15
C ASP A 805 -26.38 38.11 -17.05
N SER A 806 -26.56 37.24 -18.06
CA SER A 806 -26.01 35.88 -18.09
C SER A 806 -24.51 35.79 -18.28
N ARG A 807 -23.78 36.91 -18.43
CA ARG A 807 -22.31 36.90 -18.50
C ARG A 807 -21.71 36.27 -17.25
N ASP A 808 -22.19 36.71 -16.08
CA ASP A 808 -21.77 36.19 -14.78
C ASP A 808 -22.15 34.71 -14.62
N ASP A 809 -23.33 34.31 -15.10
CA ASP A 809 -23.80 32.91 -15.02
C ASP A 809 -22.87 31.96 -15.79
N VAL A 810 -22.39 32.38 -16.98
CA VAL A 810 -21.43 31.57 -17.76
C VAL A 810 -20.06 31.50 -17.09
N LEU A 811 -19.59 32.60 -16.52
CA LEU A 811 -18.29 32.66 -15.84
C LEU A 811 -18.29 31.82 -14.56
N ARG A 812 -19.40 31.83 -13.82
CA ARG A 812 -19.61 31.07 -12.57
C ARG A 812 -20.13 29.66 -12.79
N ALA A 813 -20.38 29.23 -14.03
CA ALA A 813 -20.86 27.89 -14.28
C ALA A 813 -19.83 26.85 -13.81
N GLU A 814 -20.26 25.98 -12.90
CA GLU A 814 -19.53 24.84 -12.35
C GLU A 814 -20.07 23.51 -12.91
N HIS A 815 -21.23 23.53 -13.56
CA HIS A 815 -21.89 22.33 -14.09
C HIS A 815 -22.43 22.51 -15.53
N PRO A 816 -22.39 21.48 -16.40
CA PRO A 816 -22.92 21.57 -17.77
C PRO A 816 -24.37 22.05 -17.86
N ASN A 817 -25.24 21.63 -16.94
CA ASN A 817 -26.65 22.04 -16.91
C ASN A 817 -26.86 23.55 -16.71
N GLN A 818 -25.93 24.24 -16.02
CA GLN A 818 -26.01 25.69 -15.87
C GLN A 818 -25.73 26.38 -17.22
N LEU A 819 -24.78 25.86 -17.99
CA LEU A 819 -24.51 26.33 -19.35
C LEU A 819 -25.66 26.03 -20.31
N GLU A 820 -26.32 24.89 -20.14
CA GLU A 820 -27.52 24.54 -20.92
C GLU A 820 -28.68 25.48 -20.63
N ALA A 821 -28.91 25.86 -19.37
CA ALA A 821 -29.91 26.86 -19.01
C ALA A 821 -29.63 28.23 -19.65
N VAL A 822 -28.36 28.66 -19.68
CA VAL A 822 -27.96 29.87 -20.41
C VAL A 822 -28.21 29.70 -21.90
N LEU A 823 -27.80 28.58 -22.50
CA LEU A 823 -27.99 28.28 -23.91
C LEU A 823 -29.48 28.32 -24.31
N ASP A 824 -30.38 27.77 -23.50
CA ASP A 824 -31.81 27.81 -23.76
C ASP A 824 -32.39 29.24 -23.66
N SER A 825 -31.87 30.05 -22.73
CA SER A 825 -32.18 31.49 -22.68
C SER A 825 -31.74 32.22 -23.93
N LEU A 826 -30.52 31.94 -24.42
CA LEU A 826 -29.99 32.49 -25.67
C LEU A 826 -30.85 32.08 -26.87
N ARG A 827 -31.23 30.80 -26.97
CA ARG A 827 -32.15 30.31 -28.03
C ARG A 827 -33.48 31.05 -28.01
N GLY A 828 -34.06 31.27 -26.83
CA GLY A 828 -35.29 32.04 -26.68
C GLY A 828 -35.16 33.47 -27.20
N ARG A 829 -33.99 34.10 -27.02
CA ARG A 829 -33.70 35.45 -27.53
C ARG A 829 -33.52 35.47 -29.04
N VAL A 830 -32.69 34.56 -29.58
CA VAL A 830 -32.43 34.45 -31.03
C VAL A 830 -33.73 34.15 -31.79
N ALA A 831 -34.60 33.30 -31.23
CA ALA A 831 -35.88 32.93 -31.84
C ALA A 831 -36.83 34.13 -32.06
N THR A 832 -36.62 35.25 -31.37
CA THR A 832 -37.40 36.48 -31.62
C THR A 832 -37.08 37.10 -32.97
N GLY A 833 -35.87 36.89 -33.50
CA GLY A 833 -35.43 37.37 -34.81
C GLY A 833 -35.54 38.88 -35.02
N THR A 834 -35.69 39.68 -33.95
CA THR A 834 -35.96 41.13 -34.05
C THR A 834 -35.08 41.92 -33.09
N VAL A 835 -34.73 43.15 -33.49
CA VAL A 835 -34.06 44.12 -32.61
C VAL A 835 -35.04 45.23 -32.30
N ASN A 836 -35.37 45.42 -31.02
CA ASN A 836 -36.39 46.37 -30.57
C ASN A 836 -37.75 46.24 -31.31
N GLY A 837 -38.12 45.01 -31.69
CA GLY A 837 -39.37 44.70 -32.39
C GLY A 837 -39.35 44.91 -33.90
N ALA A 838 -38.24 45.37 -34.48
CA ALA A 838 -38.05 45.48 -35.92
C ALA A 838 -37.28 44.27 -36.48
N ALA A 839 -37.75 43.74 -37.62
CA ALA A 839 -37.11 42.62 -38.30
C ALA A 839 -35.92 43.10 -39.15
N PRO A 840 -34.82 42.33 -39.21
CA PRO A 840 -33.72 42.60 -40.12
C PRO A 840 -34.15 42.52 -41.58
N THR A 841 -33.56 43.37 -42.41
CA THR A 841 -33.73 43.36 -43.87
C THR A 841 -32.37 43.40 -44.56
N THR A 842 -32.23 42.67 -45.67
CA THR A 842 -31.07 42.83 -46.55
C THR A 842 -31.20 44.13 -47.34
N LEU A 843 -30.13 44.93 -47.35
CA LEU A 843 -29.98 46.15 -48.13
C LEU A 843 -28.76 46.03 -49.04
N VAL A 844 -28.83 46.71 -50.18
CA VAL A 844 -27.72 46.81 -51.14
C VAL A 844 -27.38 48.28 -51.30
N GLU A 845 -26.11 48.63 -51.14
CA GLU A 845 -25.63 49.98 -51.38
C GLU A 845 -24.37 49.96 -52.25
N VAL A 846 -24.37 50.80 -53.29
CA VAL A 846 -23.23 50.98 -54.17
C VAL A 846 -22.57 52.33 -53.90
N VAL A 847 -21.32 52.29 -53.46
CA VAL A 847 -20.52 53.47 -53.10
C VAL A 847 -19.35 53.66 -54.05
N SER A 848 -19.17 54.89 -54.53
CA SER A 848 -17.97 55.34 -55.23
C SER A 848 -16.81 55.51 -54.25
N LEU A 849 -15.70 54.81 -54.48
CA LEU A 849 -14.48 55.01 -53.70
C LEU A 849 -13.96 56.44 -53.88
N ARG A 850 -14.03 56.98 -55.11
CA ARG A 850 -13.57 58.34 -55.43
C ARG A 850 -14.39 59.45 -54.76
N GLU A 851 -15.70 59.42 -54.94
CA GLU A 851 -16.60 60.52 -54.58
C GLU A 851 -17.09 60.41 -53.14
N HIS A 852 -17.48 59.21 -52.70
CA HIS A 852 -18.17 59.04 -51.43
C HIS A 852 -17.21 58.77 -50.27
N LEU A 853 -16.21 57.90 -50.49
CA LEU A 853 -15.31 57.45 -49.42
C LEU A 853 -14.05 58.32 -49.32
N LEU A 854 -13.35 58.56 -50.43
CA LEU A 854 -12.15 59.41 -50.46
C LEU A 854 -12.46 60.90 -50.62
N ARG A 855 -13.69 61.25 -51.01
CA ARG A 855 -14.17 62.64 -51.19
C ARG A 855 -13.25 63.51 -52.06
N LEU A 856 -12.62 62.92 -53.08
CA LEU A 856 -11.66 63.61 -53.94
C LEU A 856 -12.31 64.69 -54.81
N ALA A 857 -13.64 64.76 -54.86
CA ALA A 857 -14.37 65.84 -55.51
C ALA A 857 -14.15 67.20 -54.81
N ASP A 858 -13.99 67.22 -53.48
CA ASP A 858 -13.72 68.45 -52.71
C ASP A 858 -12.32 68.99 -53.03
N ARG A 859 -12.24 70.27 -53.39
CA ARG A 859 -11.02 70.95 -53.83
C ARG A 859 -10.41 71.83 -52.74
N SER A 860 -11.13 72.05 -51.64
CA SER A 860 -10.77 73.03 -50.61
C SER A 860 -9.44 72.69 -49.90
N ALA A 861 -9.19 71.40 -49.65
CA ALA A 861 -8.02 70.90 -48.93
C ALA A 861 -6.86 70.42 -49.82
N LEU A 862 -7.01 70.38 -51.15
CA LEU A 862 -6.02 69.75 -52.04
C LEU A 862 -4.87 70.71 -52.46
N PRO A 863 -3.65 70.18 -52.71
CA PRO A 863 -2.52 70.97 -53.20
C PRO A 863 -2.81 71.66 -54.56
N PRO A 864 -2.17 72.81 -54.87
CA PRO A 864 -2.47 73.60 -56.07
C PRO A 864 -2.40 72.82 -57.40
N GLY A 865 -1.46 71.87 -57.51
CA GLY A 865 -1.30 71.01 -58.69
C GLY A 865 -2.45 70.02 -58.91
N TRP A 866 -3.11 69.58 -57.84
CA TRP A 866 -4.24 68.65 -57.89
C TRP A 866 -5.55 69.34 -58.26
N ARG A 867 -5.71 70.63 -57.92
CA ARG A 867 -6.94 71.40 -58.18
C ARG A 867 -7.29 71.55 -59.68
N ARG A 868 -6.29 71.42 -60.56
CA ARG A 868 -6.44 71.53 -62.03
C ARG A 868 -6.84 70.22 -62.72
N LEU A 869 -6.67 69.10 -62.04
CA LEU A 869 -7.05 67.79 -62.55
C LEU A 869 -8.56 67.60 -62.37
N ASP A 870 -9.20 66.95 -63.33
CA ASP A 870 -10.57 66.49 -63.15
C ASP A 870 -10.63 65.38 -62.07
N PRO A 871 -11.82 65.02 -61.54
CA PRO A 871 -11.92 64.01 -60.50
C PRO A 871 -11.34 62.65 -60.88
N ALA A 872 -11.49 62.20 -62.14
CA ALA A 872 -11.00 60.91 -62.62
C ALA A 872 -9.46 60.88 -62.67
N ALA A 873 -8.83 61.89 -63.27
CA ALA A 873 -7.38 62.01 -63.33
C ALA A 873 -6.74 62.18 -61.94
N ARG A 874 -7.44 62.81 -60.98
CA ARG A 874 -7.01 62.84 -59.58
C ARG A 874 -7.06 61.45 -58.96
N PHE A 875 -8.15 60.73 -59.16
CA PHE A 875 -8.32 59.40 -58.60
C PHE A 875 -7.28 58.42 -59.16
N GLY A 876 -7.07 58.39 -60.48
CA GLY A 876 -6.04 57.55 -61.08
C GLY A 876 -4.62 57.85 -60.57
N ARG A 877 -4.28 59.12 -60.37
CA ARG A 877 -3.01 59.51 -59.72
C ARG A 877 -2.93 59.11 -58.24
N TRP A 878 -4.05 59.16 -57.53
CA TRP A 878 -4.12 58.71 -56.14
C TRP A 878 -3.91 57.21 -56.04
N LEU A 879 -4.56 56.41 -56.89
CA LEU A 879 -4.37 54.96 -56.96
C LEU A 879 -2.91 54.57 -57.29
N ALA A 880 -2.23 55.38 -58.11
CA ALA A 880 -0.85 55.16 -58.53
C ALA A 880 0.21 55.81 -57.62
N ASP A 881 -0.19 56.44 -56.50
CA ASP A 881 0.75 57.12 -55.61
C ASP A 881 1.72 56.11 -54.97
N PRO A 882 3.05 56.30 -55.08
CA PRO A 882 4.04 55.42 -54.46
C PRO A 882 3.85 55.23 -52.95
N ALA A 883 3.18 56.15 -52.24
CA ALA A 883 2.87 56.01 -50.83
C ALA A 883 1.95 54.80 -50.52
N PHE A 884 1.24 54.29 -51.52
CA PHE A 884 0.37 53.12 -51.40
C PHE A 884 1.01 51.83 -51.92
N ALA A 885 2.27 51.86 -52.37
CA ALA A 885 2.96 50.68 -52.86
C ALA A 885 3.27 49.71 -51.71
N VAL A 886 2.84 48.45 -51.86
CA VAL A 886 3.12 47.36 -50.90
C VAL A 886 4.26 46.51 -51.43
N TYR A 887 5.21 46.18 -50.56
CA TYR A 887 6.36 45.33 -50.88
C TYR A 887 6.40 44.14 -49.93
N ASP A 888 6.92 43.01 -50.41
CA ASP A 888 7.19 41.83 -49.59
C ASP A 888 8.29 42.16 -48.56
N PRO A 889 8.08 41.88 -47.26
CA PRO A 889 9.06 42.21 -46.23
C PRO A 889 10.35 41.38 -46.29
N VAL A 890 10.35 40.23 -46.97
CA VAL A 890 11.49 39.30 -47.03
C VAL A 890 12.41 39.63 -48.21
N ASP A 891 11.85 39.83 -49.40
CA ASP A 891 12.63 40.00 -50.63
C ASP A 891 12.52 41.40 -51.27
N GLY A 892 11.65 42.28 -50.72
CA GLY A 892 11.44 43.63 -51.23
C GLY A 892 10.71 43.68 -52.57
N THR A 893 10.13 42.57 -53.03
CA THR A 893 9.37 42.52 -54.29
C THR A 893 8.12 43.37 -54.18
N TRP A 894 7.82 44.17 -55.21
CA TRP A 894 6.59 44.94 -55.25
C TRP A 894 5.37 44.02 -55.42
N LEU A 895 4.46 44.04 -54.45
CA LEU A 895 3.28 43.19 -54.40
C LEU A 895 2.04 43.85 -55.01
N GLY A 896 1.95 45.18 -55.05
CA GLY A 896 0.81 45.91 -55.61
C GLY A 896 0.56 47.28 -54.98
N GLN A 897 -0.65 47.82 -55.16
CA GLN A 897 -1.10 49.08 -54.57
C GLN A 897 -2.18 48.85 -53.51
N GLU A 898 -2.08 49.48 -52.34
CA GLU A 898 -3.04 49.38 -51.24
C GLU A 898 -3.57 50.75 -50.82
N VAL A 899 -4.84 51.01 -51.13
CA VAL A 899 -5.49 52.30 -50.84
C VAL A 899 -6.37 52.17 -49.60
N PRO A 900 -6.04 52.86 -48.49
CA PRO A 900 -6.86 52.85 -47.29
C PRO A 900 -8.09 53.75 -47.45
N PHE A 901 -9.21 53.33 -46.87
CA PHE A 901 -10.44 54.12 -46.77
C PHE A 901 -11.24 53.66 -45.54
N SER A 902 -12.18 54.47 -45.06
CA SER A 902 -13.04 54.09 -43.94
C SER A 902 -14.50 54.26 -44.32
N VAL A 903 -15.33 53.31 -43.89
CA VAL A 903 -16.80 53.39 -44.01
C VAL A 903 -17.31 53.76 -42.62
N MET A 904 -17.90 54.95 -42.49
CA MET A 904 -18.39 55.49 -41.21
C MET A 904 -19.70 56.26 -41.45
N PRO A 905 -20.66 56.23 -40.50
CA PRO A 905 -21.85 57.07 -40.60
C PRO A 905 -21.45 58.54 -40.47
N GLN A 906 -22.02 59.40 -41.31
CA GLN A 906 -21.69 60.82 -41.35
C GLN A 906 -22.80 61.63 -40.69
N ALA A 907 -22.50 62.34 -39.61
CA ALA A 907 -23.47 63.19 -38.93
C ALA A 907 -23.68 64.52 -39.69
N GLY A 908 -24.93 64.90 -39.94
CA GLY A 908 -25.33 66.24 -40.43
C GLY A 908 -25.60 66.36 -41.93
N SER A 909 -25.85 67.59 -42.40
CA SER A 909 -26.32 67.91 -43.77
C SER A 909 -25.34 67.54 -44.90
N ALA A 910 -24.09 67.19 -44.58
CA ALA A 910 -23.11 66.71 -45.55
C ALA A 910 -23.43 65.29 -46.07
N ALA A 911 -24.10 64.46 -45.26
CA ALA A 911 -24.54 63.12 -45.66
C ALA A 911 -25.78 63.15 -46.57
N GLU A 912 -26.72 64.07 -46.30
CA GLU A 912 -27.96 64.25 -47.07
C GLU A 912 -27.68 64.71 -48.52
N GLY A 913 -26.59 65.45 -48.74
CA GLY A 913 -26.20 65.92 -50.08
C GLY A 913 -25.62 64.84 -51.00
N LEU A 914 -25.24 63.68 -50.48
CA LEU A 914 -24.64 62.57 -51.25
C LEU A 914 -25.65 61.48 -51.62
N GLY A 915 -26.82 61.44 -50.98
CA GLY A 915 -27.91 60.53 -51.33
C GLY A 915 -27.63 59.03 -51.09
N ILE A 916 -26.78 58.68 -50.12
CA ILE A 916 -26.43 57.28 -49.80
C ILE A 916 -26.94 56.94 -48.41
N SER A 917 -27.87 56.00 -48.30
CA SER A 917 -28.55 55.65 -47.04
C SER A 917 -27.57 55.10 -46.01
N LEU A 918 -26.56 54.35 -46.47
CA LEU A 918 -25.45 53.85 -45.65
C LEU A 918 -24.78 54.93 -44.78
N LEU A 919 -24.75 56.19 -45.25
CA LEU A 919 -24.06 57.29 -44.59
C LEU A 919 -24.99 58.19 -43.77
N THR A 920 -26.32 58.10 -43.94
CA THR A 920 -27.31 58.98 -43.27
C THR A 920 -27.66 58.52 -41.85
N GLY A 921 -27.39 57.26 -41.54
CA GLY A 921 -27.60 56.67 -40.22
C GLY A 921 -29.07 56.39 -39.88
N THR A 922 -29.87 56.06 -40.89
CA THR A 922 -31.27 55.64 -40.74
C THR A 922 -31.41 54.25 -40.13
N ASP A 923 -30.43 53.40 -40.37
CA ASP A 923 -30.43 52.01 -39.94
C ASP A 923 -29.49 51.81 -38.73
N CYS A 924 -29.55 50.61 -38.17
CA CYS A 924 -28.73 50.17 -37.06
C CYS A 924 -28.44 48.66 -37.15
N ALA A 925 -27.55 48.17 -36.27
CA ALA A 925 -27.13 46.78 -36.22
C ALA A 925 -26.59 46.24 -37.56
N GLU A 926 -25.90 47.09 -38.32
CA GLU A 926 -25.49 46.79 -39.68
C GLU A 926 -24.39 45.71 -39.71
N ARG A 927 -24.56 44.71 -40.58
CA ARG A 927 -23.61 43.61 -40.78
C ARG A 927 -23.35 43.40 -42.27
N LEU A 928 -22.09 43.44 -42.67
CA LEU A 928 -21.70 43.12 -44.03
C LEU A 928 -22.03 41.65 -44.32
N TRP A 929 -22.66 41.38 -45.46
CA TRP A 929 -22.95 40.03 -45.95
C TRP A 929 -22.06 39.68 -47.14
N SER A 930 -22.08 40.54 -48.16
CA SER A 930 -21.32 40.33 -49.39
C SER A 930 -20.70 41.64 -49.84
N LEU A 931 -19.56 41.52 -50.50
CA LEU A 931 -18.86 42.64 -51.11
C LEU A 931 -18.60 42.32 -52.58
N ASN A 932 -18.94 43.26 -53.44
CA ASN A 932 -18.55 43.23 -54.85
C ASN A 932 -17.90 44.55 -55.26
N ALA A 933 -17.20 44.55 -56.39
CA ALA A 933 -16.58 45.75 -56.92
C ALA A 933 -16.67 45.82 -58.44
N SER A 934 -16.76 47.04 -58.97
CA SER A 934 -16.63 47.33 -60.40
C SER A 934 -15.55 48.37 -60.61
N VAL A 935 -14.70 48.17 -61.63
CA VAL A 935 -13.72 49.17 -62.05
C VAL A 935 -14.26 49.93 -63.24
N VAL A 936 -14.46 51.23 -63.10
CA VAL A 936 -15.09 52.09 -64.10
C VAL A 936 -14.01 52.87 -64.87
N GLY A 937 -14.16 52.93 -66.19
CA GLY A 937 -13.28 53.64 -67.11
C GLY A 937 -12.62 52.72 -68.15
N PRO A 938 -11.96 53.28 -69.17
CA PRO A 938 -11.24 52.52 -70.20
C PRO A 938 -9.88 52.05 -69.66
N ALA A 939 -9.89 51.37 -68.52
CA ALA A 939 -8.72 51.09 -67.68
C ALA A 939 -7.94 49.83 -68.07
N VAL A 940 -8.32 49.17 -69.17
CA VAL A 940 -7.71 47.92 -69.62
C VAL A 940 -7.28 48.06 -71.07
N GLU A 941 -6.10 47.53 -71.40
CA GLU A 941 -5.55 47.55 -72.76
C GLU A 941 -5.70 46.19 -73.45
N GLY A 942 -6.27 46.15 -74.67
CA GLY A 942 -6.37 44.96 -75.52
C GLY A 942 -7.56 44.03 -75.25
N ASP A 943 -7.48 42.77 -75.72
CA ASP A 943 -8.50 41.70 -75.54
C ASP A 943 -8.48 41.07 -74.13
N ALA A 944 -8.09 41.84 -73.12
CA ALA A 944 -7.90 41.34 -71.77
C ALA A 944 -9.23 40.99 -71.07
N SER A 945 -9.11 40.18 -70.00
CA SER A 945 -10.24 39.68 -69.19
C SER A 945 -11.23 40.79 -68.79
N THR A 946 -12.53 40.49 -68.85
CA THR A 946 -13.60 41.38 -68.33
C THR A 946 -13.61 41.51 -66.80
N PHE A 947 -12.76 40.75 -66.12
CA PHE A 947 -12.57 40.76 -64.68
C PHE A 947 -11.11 41.07 -64.31
N THR A 948 -10.93 41.84 -63.26
CA THR A 948 -9.65 42.04 -62.58
C THR A 948 -9.76 41.62 -61.12
N ARG A 949 -8.67 41.15 -60.53
CA ARG A 949 -8.65 40.75 -59.12
C ARG A 949 -8.38 41.96 -58.26
N VAL A 950 -9.26 42.21 -57.30
CA VAL A 950 -8.99 43.14 -56.20
C VAL A 950 -9.17 42.41 -54.88
N VAL A 951 -8.49 42.89 -53.85
CA VAL A 951 -8.60 42.35 -52.49
C VAL A 951 -9.02 43.48 -51.60
N VAL A 952 -10.20 43.38 -51.00
CA VAL A 952 -10.64 44.35 -49.99
C VAL A 952 -10.34 43.77 -48.63
N ARG A 953 -9.54 44.49 -47.86
CA ARG A 953 -9.16 44.13 -46.50
C ARG A 953 -10.01 44.95 -45.54
N HIS A 954 -10.62 44.31 -44.56
CA HIS A 954 -11.33 44.99 -43.48
C HIS A 954 -10.59 44.77 -42.17
N ARG A 955 -10.43 45.84 -41.39
CA ARG A 955 -9.76 45.74 -40.09
C ARG A 955 -10.55 44.78 -39.20
N ASN A 956 -9.83 44.02 -38.40
CA ASN A 956 -10.45 43.04 -37.52
C ASN A 956 -11.23 43.69 -36.36
N THR A 957 -11.21 45.01 -36.23
CA THR A 957 -12.09 45.83 -35.40
C THR A 957 -13.18 46.45 -36.27
N PHE A 958 -14.44 46.25 -35.92
CA PHE A 958 -15.57 46.66 -36.74
C PHE A 958 -16.72 47.19 -35.90
N HIS A 959 -17.59 47.97 -36.55
CA HIS A 959 -18.59 48.77 -35.89
C HIS A 959 -19.98 48.67 -36.55
N SER A 960 -21.00 48.94 -35.75
CA SER A 960 -22.39 49.17 -36.20
C SER A 960 -23.06 50.22 -35.35
N GLN A 961 -24.04 50.94 -35.88
CA GLN A 961 -24.80 51.89 -35.09
C GLN A 961 -25.70 51.18 -34.08
N HIS A 962 -25.83 51.76 -32.88
CA HIS A 962 -26.78 51.28 -31.88
C HIS A 962 -28.23 51.63 -32.28
N CYS A 963 -29.16 50.69 -32.12
CA CYS A 963 -30.57 50.87 -32.41
C CYS A 963 -31.29 51.76 -31.38
N THR A 964 -30.75 51.87 -30.16
CA THR A 964 -31.36 52.65 -29.06
C THR A 964 -30.75 54.05 -28.90
N GLN A 965 -29.51 54.26 -29.38
CA GLN A 965 -28.77 55.49 -29.18
C GLN A 965 -28.20 56.00 -30.52
N ARG A 966 -28.63 57.19 -30.94
CA ARG A 966 -28.20 57.78 -32.22
C ARG A 966 -26.77 58.29 -32.13
N GLY A 967 -25.95 57.97 -33.14
CA GLY A 967 -24.56 58.43 -33.24
C GLY A 967 -23.55 57.62 -32.40
N THR A 968 -23.99 56.66 -31.60
CA THR A 968 -23.10 55.74 -30.87
C THR A 968 -22.86 54.47 -31.68
N LEU A 969 -21.62 54.01 -31.71
CA LEU A 969 -21.20 52.79 -32.41
C LEU A 969 -20.96 51.65 -31.41
N GLN A 970 -21.62 50.53 -31.63
CA GLN A 970 -21.25 49.24 -31.06
C GLN A 970 -19.94 48.79 -31.70
N THR A 971 -19.00 48.30 -30.90
CA THR A 971 -17.69 47.85 -31.38
C THR A 971 -17.50 46.38 -31.08
N ALA A 972 -16.97 45.64 -32.04
CA ALA A 972 -16.54 44.26 -31.88
C ALA A 972 -15.24 44.01 -32.66
N ALA A 973 -14.54 42.93 -32.32
CA ALA A 973 -13.28 42.58 -32.91
C ALA A 973 -13.13 41.07 -33.13
N THR A 974 -12.29 40.67 -34.07
CA THR A 974 -11.90 39.28 -34.32
C THR A 974 -10.40 39.12 -34.09
N ARG A 975 -9.95 37.97 -33.58
CA ARG A 975 -8.52 37.71 -33.31
C ARG A 975 -8.04 36.48 -34.10
N PRO A 976 -7.70 36.62 -35.39
CA PRO A 976 -7.34 35.47 -36.22
C PRO A 976 -6.12 34.70 -35.72
N SER A 977 -5.17 35.38 -35.05
CA SER A 977 -3.97 34.79 -34.47
C SER A 977 -4.24 33.91 -33.25
N ARG A 978 -5.46 33.96 -32.68
CA ARG A 978 -5.83 33.22 -31.48
C ARG A 978 -7.12 32.44 -31.68
N ASN A 979 -7.06 31.12 -31.51
CA ASN A 979 -8.26 30.31 -31.50
C ASN A 979 -9.03 30.55 -30.18
N LEU A 980 -10.12 31.31 -30.25
CA LEU A 980 -10.96 31.64 -29.08
C LEU A 980 -11.65 30.41 -28.46
N PHE A 981 -11.72 29.28 -29.17
CA PHE A 981 -12.27 28.02 -28.67
C PHE A 981 -11.25 27.13 -27.95
N LEU A 982 -9.96 27.39 -28.09
CA LEU A 982 -8.92 26.66 -27.37
C LEU A 982 -8.64 27.34 -26.03
N ASP A 983 -8.44 26.53 -25.00
CA ASP A 983 -8.05 27.04 -23.69
C ASP A 983 -6.54 27.37 -23.71
N PRO A 984 -6.14 28.63 -23.50
CA PRO A 984 -4.73 29.02 -23.45
C PRO A 984 -3.96 28.40 -22.28
N VAL A 985 -4.64 27.84 -21.27
CA VAL A 985 -4.01 27.22 -20.10
C VAL A 985 -3.81 25.71 -20.27
N ALA A 986 -4.75 25.04 -20.94
CA ALA A 986 -4.74 23.58 -21.04
C ALA A 986 -3.86 23.06 -22.19
N TYR A 987 -3.42 23.95 -23.08
CA TYR A 987 -2.57 23.60 -24.21
C TYR A 987 -1.11 23.80 -23.81
N ASP A 988 -0.30 22.75 -23.97
CA ASP A 988 1.13 22.81 -23.71
C ASP A 988 1.76 23.86 -24.64
N PRO A 989 2.44 24.91 -24.12
CA PRO A 989 3.09 25.92 -24.94
C PRO A 989 4.15 25.33 -25.89
N VAL A 990 4.63 24.11 -25.66
CA VAL A 990 5.58 23.41 -26.55
C VAL A 990 4.94 23.02 -27.90
N GLU A 991 3.63 22.78 -27.95
CA GLU A 991 2.92 22.42 -29.19
C GLU A 991 2.31 23.61 -29.93
N GLN A 992 2.37 24.82 -29.37
CA GLN A 992 2.14 26.00 -30.19
C GLN A 992 3.30 26.10 -31.19
N PRO A 993 3.05 26.09 -32.52
CA PRO A 993 4.11 26.35 -33.46
C PRO A 993 4.77 27.70 -33.07
N PRO A 994 6.11 27.76 -32.90
CA PRO A 994 6.82 28.96 -32.44
C PRO A 994 6.66 30.19 -33.36
N GLY A 995 5.91 30.07 -34.45
CA GLY A 995 5.35 31.20 -35.18
C GLY A 995 4.04 31.62 -34.56
N GLY A 996 4.09 32.40 -33.48
CA GLY A 996 3.05 33.40 -33.26
C GLY A 996 3.02 34.26 -34.52
N VAL A 997 2.11 33.96 -35.45
CA VAL A 997 1.77 34.88 -36.53
C VAL A 997 1.42 36.15 -35.80
N GLY A 998 2.30 37.15 -35.90
CA GLY A 998 2.14 38.39 -35.18
C GLY A 998 0.73 38.95 -35.41
N GLU A 999 0.29 39.83 -34.53
CA GLU A 999 -0.89 40.69 -34.77
C GLU A 999 -0.80 41.53 -36.07
N ASP A 1000 0.24 41.32 -36.89
CA ASP A 1000 0.46 41.88 -38.22
C ASP A 1000 -0.67 41.58 -39.22
N THR A 1001 -1.54 40.59 -38.99
CA THR A 1001 -2.79 40.45 -39.77
C THR A 1001 -3.96 41.15 -39.08
N GLY A 1002 -3.80 42.43 -38.71
CA GLY A 1002 -4.88 43.29 -38.19
C GLY A 1002 -6.07 43.47 -39.14
N PHE A 1003 -6.02 42.89 -40.33
CA PHE A 1003 -7.06 42.89 -41.35
C PHE A 1003 -7.42 41.48 -41.81
N THR A 1004 -8.69 41.25 -42.11
CA THR A 1004 -9.18 40.09 -42.88
C THR A 1004 -9.38 40.50 -44.34
N SER A 1005 -9.10 39.62 -45.29
CA SER A 1005 -9.21 39.90 -46.72
C SER A 1005 -10.44 39.25 -47.35
N ALA A 1006 -11.11 39.96 -48.26
CA ALA A 1006 -12.05 39.46 -49.26
C ALA A 1006 -11.45 39.58 -50.66
N ARG A 1007 -11.38 38.46 -51.37
CA ARG A 1007 -10.99 38.37 -52.77
C ARG A 1007 -12.22 38.62 -53.63
N VAL A 1008 -12.19 39.71 -54.39
CA VAL A 1008 -13.27 40.14 -55.28
C VAL A 1008 -12.78 40.06 -56.72
N GLN A 1009 -13.59 39.45 -57.58
CA GLN A 1009 -13.34 39.46 -59.02
C GLN A 1009 -14.09 40.65 -59.61
N ALA A 1010 -13.47 41.83 -59.54
CA ALA A 1010 -14.09 43.06 -59.95
C ALA A 1010 -14.30 43.08 -61.47
N ARG A 1011 -15.54 43.29 -61.91
CA ARG A 1011 -15.84 43.38 -63.34
C ARG A 1011 -15.52 44.79 -63.85
N ILE A 1012 -14.99 44.89 -65.06
CA ILE A 1012 -14.61 46.17 -65.66
C ILE A 1012 -15.78 46.74 -66.46
N GLY A 1013 -16.03 48.04 -66.30
CA GLY A 1013 -17.02 48.79 -67.08
C GLY A 1013 -18.48 48.58 -66.69
N VAL A 1014 -18.76 47.91 -65.56
CA VAL A 1014 -20.14 47.77 -65.05
C VAL A 1014 -20.58 49.10 -64.44
N THR A 1015 -21.73 49.60 -64.91
CA THR A 1015 -22.28 50.86 -64.43
C THR A 1015 -22.84 50.73 -63.01
N ARG A 1016 -23.03 51.86 -62.32
CA ARG A 1016 -23.66 51.87 -60.99
C ARG A 1016 -25.04 51.21 -61.00
N ALA A 1017 -25.89 51.52 -61.98
CA ALA A 1017 -27.24 50.97 -62.07
C ALA A 1017 -27.26 49.44 -62.28
N GLU A 1018 -26.32 48.91 -63.07
CA GLU A 1018 -26.17 47.45 -63.25
C GLU A 1018 -25.64 46.79 -61.96
N LEU A 1019 -24.76 47.46 -61.23
CA LEU A 1019 -24.22 46.93 -59.97
C LEU A 1019 -25.25 47.00 -58.83
N GLU A 1020 -26.19 47.94 -58.87
CA GLU A 1020 -27.32 48.07 -57.93
C GLU A 1020 -28.42 47.00 -58.16
N ASP A 1021 -28.43 46.34 -59.32
CA ASP A 1021 -29.39 45.26 -59.59
C ASP A 1021 -29.20 44.09 -58.62
N GLU A 1022 -30.24 43.73 -57.86
CA GLU A 1022 -30.20 42.63 -56.88
C GLU A 1022 -29.71 41.31 -57.50
N ALA A 1023 -29.98 41.06 -58.79
CA ALA A 1023 -29.55 39.85 -59.50
C ALA A 1023 -28.05 39.84 -59.83
N PHE A 1024 -27.34 40.95 -59.69
CA PHE A 1024 -25.91 41.04 -59.97
C PHE A 1024 -25.06 40.43 -58.84
N ALA A 1025 -24.76 39.14 -58.94
CA ALA A 1025 -23.89 38.43 -57.98
C ALA A 1025 -22.48 38.10 -58.52
N GLN A 1026 -22.20 38.39 -59.79
CA GLN A 1026 -20.95 37.99 -60.43
C GLN A 1026 -19.74 38.70 -59.81
N GLY A 1027 -18.79 37.91 -59.30
CA GLY A 1027 -17.55 38.42 -58.72
C GLY A 1027 -17.62 38.87 -57.26
N ALA A 1028 -18.80 38.74 -56.63
CA ALA A 1028 -19.01 39.04 -55.21
C ALA A 1028 -18.25 38.05 -54.30
N SER A 1029 -17.94 38.51 -53.08
CA SER A 1029 -17.20 37.77 -52.06
C SER A 1029 -17.92 37.85 -50.72
N GLU A 1030 -18.13 36.69 -50.10
CA GLU A 1030 -18.72 36.56 -48.75
C GLU A 1030 -17.64 36.35 -47.68
N GLU A 1031 -16.35 36.49 -48.02
CA GLU A 1031 -15.23 36.26 -47.08
C GLU A 1031 -15.22 37.24 -45.88
N LEU A 1032 -15.98 38.34 -45.95
CA LEU A 1032 -16.16 39.32 -44.88
C LEU A 1032 -17.56 39.29 -44.24
N ALA A 1033 -18.38 38.28 -44.55
CA ALA A 1033 -19.74 38.16 -44.05
C ALA A 1033 -19.81 38.08 -42.52
N GLY A 1034 -20.87 38.64 -41.93
CA GLY A 1034 -21.13 38.69 -40.48
C GLY A 1034 -20.35 39.76 -39.71
N ARG A 1035 -19.44 40.48 -40.36
CA ARG A 1035 -18.67 41.57 -39.75
C ARG A 1035 -19.49 42.84 -39.68
N GLY A 1036 -19.12 43.74 -38.76
CA GLY A 1036 -19.66 45.10 -38.75
C GLY A 1036 -19.40 45.81 -40.08
N LEU A 1037 -20.36 46.58 -40.55
CA LEU A 1037 -20.29 47.30 -41.82
C LEU A 1037 -19.38 48.53 -41.77
N TYR A 1038 -19.22 49.13 -40.60
CA TYR A 1038 -18.39 50.31 -40.41
C TYR A 1038 -17.02 49.93 -39.88
N GLY A 1039 -15.99 50.64 -40.31
CA GLY A 1039 -14.61 50.34 -39.95
C GLY A 1039 -13.59 50.87 -40.96
N ASP A 1040 -12.35 50.44 -40.75
CA ASP A 1040 -11.22 50.73 -41.63
C ASP A 1040 -11.07 49.63 -42.67
N TYR A 1041 -11.02 50.03 -43.93
CA TYR A 1041 -10.85 49.16 -45.09
C TYR A 1041 -9.59 49.52 -45.86
N ARG A 1042 -9.09 48.56 -46.65
CA ARG A 1042 -8.03 48.79 -47.63
C ARG A 1042 -8.35 48.08 -48.91
N LEU A 1043 -8.26 48.76 -50.04
CA LEU A 1043 -8.36 48.15 -51.36
C LEU A 1043 -6.95 47.83 -51.87
N PHE A 1044 -6.63 46.55 -51.96
CA PHE A 1044 -5.38 46.06 -52.52
C PHE A 1044 -5.57 45.58 -53.96
N ILE A 1045 -4.82 46.17 -54.88
CA ILE A 1045 -4.75 45.78 -56.29
C ILE A 1045 -3.41 45.07 -56.49
N PRO A 1046 -3.41 43.74 -56.69
CA PRO A 1046 -2.18 42.97 -56.84
C PRO A 1046 -1.36 43.41 -58.06
N ALA A 1047 -0.03 43.35 -57.97
CA ALA A 1047 0.87 43.62 -59.10
C ALA A 1047 0.54 42.75 -60.33
N THR A 1048 0.06 41.51 -60.12
CA THR A 1048 -0.39 40.61 -61.20
C THR A 1048 -1.62 41.11 -61.96
N SER A 1049 -2.34 42.07 -61.40
CA SER A 1049 -3.51 42.70 -62.01
C SER A 1049 -3.15 44.04 -62.66
N LEU A 1050 -1.88 44.45 -62.62
CA LEU A 1050 -1.33 45.69 -63.12
C LEU A 1050 -0.29 45.40 -64.24
N GLY A 1051 -0.11 46.30 -65.22
CA GLY A 1051 0.90 46.18 -66.28
C GLY A 1051 0.36 45.84 -67.67
N ASP A 1052 1.21 45.32 -68.57
CA ASP A 1052 0.88 45.06 -69.97
C ASP A 1052 -0.29 44.06 -70.11
N GLY A 1053 -1.45 44.55 -70.59
CA GLY A 1053 -2.70 43.79 -70.66
C GLY A 1053 -3.48 43.67 -69.35
N GLY A 1054 -3.04 44.36 -68.29
CA GLY A 1054 -3.71 44.48 -67.00
C GLY A 1054 -4.43 45.82 -66.82
N LEU A 1055 -4.69 46.19 -65.56
CA LEU A 1055 -5.33 47.45 -65.20
C LEU A 1055 -4.31 48.60 -65.21
N ASP A 1056 -4.55 49.62 -66.03
CA ASP A 1056 -3.84 50.91 -65.97
C ASP A 1056 -4.54 51.83 -64.97
N LEU A 1057 -3.92 52.00 -63.79
CA LEU A 1057 -4.44 52.81 -62.70
C LEU A 1057 -4.67 54.27 -63.08
N LEU A 1058 -3.90 54.83 -64.02
CA LEU A 1058 -4.07 56.22 -64.45
C LEU A 1058 -5.32 56.42 -65.32
N ARG A 1059 -5.86 55.34 -65.89
CA ARG A 1059 -7.06 55.32 -66.72
C ARG A 1059 -8.31 54.83 -65.98
N VAL A 1060 -8.16 54.48 -64.70
CA VAL A 1060 -9.30 54.18 -63.82
C VAL A 1060 -10.01 55.49 -63.47
N GLU A 1061 -11.28 55.58 -63.85
CA GLU A 1061 -12.11 56.74 -63.53
C GLU A 1061 -12.69 56.64 -62.12
N ASP A 1062 -13.13 55.45 -61.73
CA ASP A 1062 -13.67 55.16 -60.40
C ASP A 1062 -13.60 53.66 -60.07
N ILE A 1063 -13.76 53.33 -58.78
CA ILE A 1063 -14.00 51.97 -58.30
C ILE A 1063 -15.29 52.01 -57.49
N LEU A 1064 -16.30 51.32 -57.97
CA LEU A 1064 -17.58 51.18 -57.29
C LEU A 1064 -17.51 49.95 -56.38
N LEU A 1065 -17.88 50.12 -55.12
CA LEU A 1065 -18.00 49.03 -54.16
C LEU A 1065 -19.48 48.79 -53.89
N ARG A 1066 -19.96 47.57 -54.11
CA ARG A 1066 -21.28 47.11 -53.68
C ARG A 1066 -21.15 46.42 -52.34
N LEU A 1067 -21.90 46.92 -51.36
CA LEU A 1067 -22.00 46.36 -50.03
C LEU A 1067 -23.41 45.79 -49.90
N ASP A 1068 -23.51 44.46 -49.87
CA ASP A 1068 -24.73 43.80 -49.43
C ASP A 1068 -24.63 43.64 -47.92
N TYR A 1069 -25.56 44.19 -47.18
CA TYR A 1069 -25.55 44.15 -45.72
C TYR A 1069 -26.94 43.92 -45.16
N VAL A 1070 -27.01 43.35 -43.97
CA VAL A 1070 -28.25 43.25 -43.20
C VAL A 1070 -28.27 44.34 -42.15
N SER A 1071 -29.43 44.95 -41.94
CA SER A 1071 -29.63 45.97 -40.92
C SER A 1071 -31.06 45.96 -40.41
N VAL A 1072 -31.30 46.71 -39.34
CA VAL A 1072 -32.62 46.91 -38.77
C VAL A 1072 -32.99 48.39 -38.89
N ALA A 1073 -34.23 48.66 -39.31
CA ALA A 1073 -34.75 50.02 -39.33
C ALA A 1073 -34.82 50.56 -37.89
N ARG A 1074 -34.28 51.76 -37.65
CA ARG A 1074 -34.44 52.40 -36.34
C ARG A 1074 -35.90 52.72 -36.07
N ALA A 1075 -36.36 52.38 -34.86
CA ALA A 1075 -37.62 52.89 -34.34
C ALA A 1075 -37.54 54.43 -34.26
N ARG A 1076 -38.57 55.10 -34.79
CA ARG A 1076 -38.66 56.57 -34.80
C ARG A 1076 -38.90 57.14 -33.41
#